data_AF-L7VS05-F1
#
_entry.id   AF-L7VS05-F1
#
_cell.length_a   1.000
_cell.length_b   1.000
_cell.length_c   1.000
_cell.angle_alpha   90.00
_cell.angle_beta   90.00
_cell.angle_gamma   90.00
#
_symmetry.space_group_name_H-M   'P 1'
#
loop_
_entity.id
_entity.type
_entity.pdbx_description
1 polymer ?
#
loop_
_entity_poly.entity_id
_entity_poly.type
_entity_poly.pdbx_seq_one_letter_code
_entity_poly.pdbx_strand_id
1 'polypeptide(L)'
;MPKFHPEAPDLVVSPDGKWAAELTVSELLVYSLTASDPEQTSLQPVETLRHDDRPGRIFFVHPERLLHLWVEEGTDTSTGCVVAELLSVPQLSKIGRSVRVPGAVRILGGGPGGVVVAPSGAGAELVIPRESDIIVYKLFVRGEALSAGATPDRRVVIEQRGVFEIWDTQTRRAMAKLILNTRQAPLQLGFVGDGKMVWALTSAIPMRIEVFRASDGLRLLELEQPGRGLCAETAPGRLVIGFEDHQQISFLDLDVTTRSLRRVSVPEGSQQPLCFAISASSRQPELLVRRDDPEQPFVRLPLAKITTKETVSQPGTETRGSSRLSQPAPRPVSKTDAAAKLSARALRDARPESRLIRRLSESESAQAESRSRPPAPLGPDQSPSRRSPRPDPVEADSPKDSEPDEAESLEKSAAEPEATAAREDSEPVAVPLVPEIALGGQPSAPQVPSPPPQPALRAYDAQRSPAAWQWELARWAQGCLQTAESTPPPSAGPLHELGTRLSLSTAAQRVLGLLYASSWLLGHRARGMRPVELAVSLRGQCEEPDVLCELLPAAPLHTLDLIAQRPDGRLVIRPAVAQRLSGAPDPQVQWPQTPSREVLVPGLYLLDGPCVTRPARLLGRAVLRLDGLTEPQPHKALPGLLRRALLHDAVLVIDGLCGLSYPAFGAPTVLSELLPQLAAPRVPIVLWAMPDAAAATGLGGRKLSELIIVRDGPAPGYPSSALPPGVLFRPPAPAAKAAASVRASGQLIVHQSADRRAALVLGPSANAEAYARAAYLAARDGALLVLEAELTPPRTALLALLLRQLPVVVSATPPGGADQPWPLELRPFAHA
;
A
#
# COMPACT_ATOMS: atom_id res chain seq x y z
N MET A 1 11.42 16.05 -2.28
CA MET A 1 12.06 16.29 -3.58
C MET A 1 12.40 14.96 -4.23
N PRO A 2 12.06 14.79 -5.52
CA PRO A 2 11.91 13.48 -6.18
C PRO A 2 13.20 12.80 -6.65
N LYS A 3 14.01 12.32 -5.70
CA LYS A 3 15.07 11.33 -5.95
C LYS A 3 14.53 9.91 -5.73
N PHE A 4 14.93 8.93 -6.55
CA PHE A 4 14.58 7.52 -6.32
C PHE A 4 15.53 6.78 -5.36
N HIS A 5 16.73 7.32 -5.16
CA HIS A 5 17.68 6.88 -4.13
C HIS A 5 18.53 8.08 -3.68
N PRO A 6 19.16 8.06 -2.48
CA PRO A 6 19.91 9.21 -1.96
C PRO A 6 21.04 9.69 -2.90
N GLU A 7 21.69 8.74 -3.56
CA GLU A 7 22.80 8.94 -4.52
C GLU A 7 22.36 9.50 -5.88
N ALA A 8 21.06 9.58 -6.18
CA ALA A 8 20.58 10.16 -7.44
C ALA A 8 20.86 11.67 -7.50
N PRO A 9 20.99 12.28 -8.69
CA PRO A 9 21.08 13.74 -8.81
C PRO A 9 19.79 14.43 -8.35
N ASP A 10 19.90 15.67 -7.85
CA ASP A 10 18.75 16.50 -7.47
C ASP A 10 18.28 17.29 -8.70
N LEU A 11 17.01 17.18 -9.09
CA LEU A 11 16.49 17.79 -10.32
C LEU A 11 15.33 18.74 -10.01
N VAL A 12 15.42 19.97 -10.48
CA VAL A 12 14.36 20.99 -10.38
C VAL A 12 14.10 21.65 -11.72
N VAL A 13 12.88 22.19 -11.89
CA VAL A 13 12.48 23.02 -13.03
C VAL A 13 12.03 24.39 -12.53
N SER A 14 12.29 25.44 -13.31
CA SER A 14 11.94 26.82 -12.98
C SER A 14 10.42 27.03 -12.92
N PRO A 15 9.91 27.97 -12.10
CA PRO A 15 8.47 28.24 -11.99
C PRO A 15 7.77 28.68 -13.27
N ASP A 16 8.53 29.10 -14.29
CA ASP A 16 8.03 29.45 -15.64
C ASP A 16 8.27 28.35 -16.69
N GLY A 17 8.83 27.21 -16.30
CA GLY A 17 9.07 26.04 -17.16
C GLY A 17 10.18 26.21 -18.21
N LYS A 18 11.02 27.25 -18.10
CA LYS A 18 12.09 27.54 -19.09
C LYS A 18 13.42 26.85 -18.82
N TRP A 19 13.75 26.58 -17.56
CA TRP A 19 15.05 26.04 -17.15
C TRP A 19 14.87 24.78 -16.32
N ALA A 20 15.73 23.78 -16.52
CA ALA A 20 15.98 22.74 -15.53
C ALA A 20 17.36 22.94 -14.91
N ALA A 21 17.55 22.49 -13.67
CA ALA A 21 18.85 22.41 -13.02
C ALA A 21 19.04 21.04 -12.37
N GLU A 22 20.20 20.43 -12.58
CA GLU A 22 20.61 19.12 -12.03
C GLU A 22 21.82 19.31 -11.11
N LEU A 23 21.70 18.93 -9.83
CA LEU A 23 22.84 18.82 -8.91
C LEU A 23 23.29 17.35 -8.87
N THR A 24 24.43 17.08 -9.52
CA THR A 24 25.16 15.81 -9.39
C THR A 24 26.09 15.85 -8.16
N VAL A 25 26.88 14.79 -7.95
CA VAL A 25 27.83 14.73 -6.82
C VAL A 25 28.85 15.88 -6.85
N SER A 26 29.37 16.21 -8.03
CA SER A 26 30.49 17.15 -8.23
C SER A 26 30.21 18.34 -9.15
N GLU A 27 29.11 18.29 -9.93
CA GLU A 27 28.73 19.34 -10.90
C GLU A 27 27.25 19.75 -10.78
N LEU A 28 27.01 21.05 -10.81
CA LEU A 28 25.70 21.68 -10.94
C LEU A 28 25.51 22.14 -12.38
N LEU A 29 24.47 21.63 -13.04
CA LEU A 29 24.23 21.75 -14.47
C LEU A 29 22.90 22.48 -14.72
N VAL A 30 22.84 23.40 -15.68
CA VAL A 30 21.61 24.12 -16.09
C VAL A 30 21.26 23.81 -17.54
N TYR A 31 19.98 23.54 -17.82
CA TYR A 31 19.47 23.16 -19.14
C TYR A 31 18.37 24.11 -19.59
N SER A 32 18.39 24.51 -20.87
CA SER A 32 17.26 25.22 -21.49
C SER A 32 16.17 24.25 -21.92
N LEU A 33 14.94 24.48 -21.47
CA LEU A 33 13.75 23.73 -21.90
C LEU A 33 13.00 24.41 -23.07
N THR A 34 13.41 25.64 -23.44
CA THR A 34 12.75 26.47 -24.47
C THR A 34 13.32 26.29 -25.88
N ALA A 35 14.47 25.62 -26.02
CA ALA A 35 15.30 25.67 -27.22
C ALA A 35 15.26 24.42 -28.11
N SER A 36 14.65 23.32 -27.67
CA SER A 36 14.57 22.07 -28.44
C SER A 36 13.22 21.92 -29.13
N ASP A 37 13.22 21.31 -30.32
CA ASP A 37 11.98 20.77 -30.91
C ASP A 37 11.35 19.72 -29.96
N PRO A 38 10.02 19.49 -30.02
CA PRO A 38 9.37 18.46 -29.21
C PRO A 38 9.79 17.03 -29.60
N GLU A 39 10.47 16.86 -30.73
CA GLU A 39 11.07 15.58 -31.17
C GLU A 39 12.53 15.43 -30.72
N GLN A 40 13.19 16.51 -30.26
CA GLN A 40 14.54 16.45 -29.69
C GLN A 40 14.47 16.11 -28.21
N THR A 41 14.75 14.84 -27.89
CA THR A 41 14.80 14.32 -26.51
C THR A 41 16.08 14.67 -25.76
N SER A 42 17.18 14.97 -26.45
CA SER A 42 18.47 15.31 -25.84
C SER A 42 18.54 16.76 -25.39
N LEU A 43 18.80 16.97 -24.10
CA LEU A 43 19.14 18.27 -23.51
C LEU A 43 20.65 18.34 -23.27
N GLN A 44 21.29 19.41 -23.73
CA GLN A 44 22.68 19.73 -23.43
C GLN A 44 22.75 20.82 -22.34
N PRO A 45 23.75 20.79 -21.44
CA PRO A 45 23.91 21.82 -20.44
C PRO A 45 24.30 23.15 -21.11
N VAL A 46 23.66 24.22 -20.66
CA VAL A 46 23.92 25.62 -21.06
C VAL A 46 25.06 26.21 -20.22
N GLU A 47 25.17 25.80 -18.96
CA GLU A 47 26.17 26.26 -18.00
C GLU A 47 26.50 25.12 -17.03
N THR A 48 27.75 25.06 -16.54
CA THR A 48 28.24 24.02 -15.60
C THR A 48 29.09 24.63 -14.51
N LEU A 49 28.68 24.48 -13.25
CA LEU A 49 29.44 24.90 -12.07
C LEU A 49 29.96 23.68 -11.31
N ARG A 50 31.27 23.59 -11.12
CA ARG A 50 31.89 22.55 -10.27
C ARG A 50 31.78 22.93 -8.80
N HIS A 51 31.56 21.94 -7.95
CA HIS A 51 31.52 22.08 -6.49
C HIS A 51 32.19 20.86 -5.82
N ASP A 52 32.47 20.95 -4.52
CA ASP A 52 33.05 19.84 -3.76
C ASP A 52 32.02 18.72 -3.57
N ASP A 53 32.47 17.46 -3.56
CA ASP A 53 31.63 16.25 -3.32
C ASP A 53 30.94 16.26 -1.95
N ARG A 54 29.83 17.01 -1.83
CA ARG A 54 29.11 17.27 -0.58
C ARG A 54 27.60 17.03 -0.74
N PRO A 55 26.90 16.53 0.30
CA PRO A 55 25.46 16.29 0.21
C PRO A 55 24.68 17.62 0.16
N GLY A 56 24.10 17.91 -1.00
CA GLY A 56 23.35 19.14 -1.27
C GLY A 56 21.97 18.98 -1.88
N ARG A 57 21.29 20.12 -2.03
CA ARG A 57 19.97 20.32 -2.65
C ARG A 57 19.92 21.64 -3.40
N ILE A 58 19.08 21.70 -4.44
CA ILE A 58 18.83 22.93 -5.20
C ILE A 58 17.34 23.25 -5.29
N PHE A 59 17.00 24.54 -5.19
CA PHE A 59 15.62 25.02 -5.25
C PHE A 59 15.51 26.28 -6.11
N PHE A 60 14.62 26.31 -7.10
CA PHE A 60 14.29 27.56 -7.78
C PHE A 60 13.46 28.46 -6.85
N VAL A 61 13.97 29.66 -6.60
CA VAL A 61 13.33 30.68 -5.75
C VAL A 61 12.78 31.85 -6.57
N HIS A 62 13.28 32.01 -7.79
CA HIS A 62 12.77 32.85 -8.88
C HIS A 62 13.08 32.12 -10.20
N PRO A 63 12.36 32.34 -11.33
CA PRO A 63 12.75 31.77 -12.62
C PRO A 63 14.21 31.96 -13.03
N GLU A 64 14.84 33.05 -12.58
CA GLU A 64 16.22 33.44 -12.89
C GLU A 64 17.18 33.23 -11.70
N ARG A 65 16.75 32.55 -10.62
CA ARG A 65 17.53 32.40 -9.39
C ARG A 65 17.37 31.04 -8.74
N LEU A 66 18.49 30.37 -8.54
CA LEU A 66 18.60 29.06 -7.90
C LEU A 66 19.23 29.24 -6.52
N LEU A 67 18.63 28.66 -5.49
CA LEU A 67 19.22 28.56 -4.15
C LEU A 67 19.86 27.18 -4.03
N HIS A 68 21.20 27.14 -3.94
CA HIS A 68 21.98 25.94 -3.69
C HIS A 68 22.26 25.83 -2.19
N LEU A 69 22.08 24.65 -1.60
CA LEU A 69 22.41 24.38 -0.20
C LEU A 69 23.18 23.07 -0.08
N TRP A 70 24.21 23.05 0.78
CA TRP A 70 24.96 21.84 1.13
C TRP A 70 25.19 21.74 2.63
N VAL A 71 25.39 20.52 3.14
CA VAL A 71 25.78 20.30 4.53
C VAL A 71 27.31 20.36 4.65
N GLU A 72 27.80 21.10 5.63
CA GLU A 72 29.16 20.99 6.14
C GLU A 72 29.13 20.18 7.44
N GLU A 73 29.80 19.02 7.43
CA GLU A 73 29.92 18.19 8.61
C GLU A 73 30.74 18.89 9.71
N GLY A 74 30.39 18.59 10.95
CA GLY A 74 31.08 19.13 12.11
C GLY A 74 32.38 18.41 12.39
N THR A 75 33.41 19.14 12.84
CA THR A 75 34.56 18.53 13.52
C THR A 75 34.16 18.11 14.93
N ASP A 76 34.99 17.34 15.63
CA ASP A 76 34.72 16.92 17.03
C ASP A 76 34.45 18.07 18.02
N THR A 77 34.78 19.31 17.64
CA THR A 77 34.58 20.54 18.42
C THR A 77 33.48 21.47 17.89
N SER A 78 32.81 21.13 16.78
CA SER A 78 31.82 21.99 16.13
C SER A 78 30.57 21.24 15.69
N THR A 79 29.39 21.81 15.96
CA THR A 79 28.15 21.31 15.34
C THR A 79 28.18 21.61 13.84
N GLY A 80 27.86 20.61 13.01
CA GLY A 80 27.70 20.80 11.56
C GLY A 80 26.69 21.89 11.19
N CYS A 81 26.77 22.40 9.96
CA CYS A 81 25.92 23.50 9.49
C CYS A 81 25.43 23.27 8.06
N VAL A 82 24.30 23.87 7.70
CA VAL A 82 23.90 24.00 6.29
C VAL A 82 24.42 25.33 5.77
N VAL A 83 25.13 25.31 4.64
CA VAL A 83 25.47 26.52 3.89
C VAL A 83 24.42 26.73 2.81
N ALA A 84 24.00 27.97 2.59
CA ALA A 84 23.11 28.37 1.52
C ALA A 84 23.74 29.46 0.64
N GLU A 85 23.56 29.34 -0.66
CA GLU A 85 24.11 30.24 -1.67
C GLU A 85 23.09 30.51 -2.78
N LEU A 86 22.99 31.77 -3.20
CA LEU A 86 22.06 32.21 -4.24
C LEU A 86 22.84 32.37 -5.56
N LEU A 87 22.38 31.74 -6.63
CA LEU A 87 23.00 31.72 -7.95
C LEU A 87 22.05 32.34 -8.99
N SER A 88 22.62 33.02 -9.98
CA SER A 88 21.90 33.45 -11.18
C SER A 88 21.62 32.28 -12.12
N VAL A 89 20.58 32.40 -12.95
CA VAL A 89 20.24 31.42 -14.00
C VAL A 89 20.03 32.19 -15.31
N PRO A 90 20.71 31.82 -16.42
CA PRO A 90 21.49 30.59 -16.60
C PRO A 90 22.93 30.59 -16.07
N GLN A 91 23.56 31.75 -15.81
CA GLN A 91 25.03 31.87 -15.70
C GLN A 91 25.67 31.24 -14.44
N LEU A 92 24.89 30.65 -13.53
CA LEU A 92 25.32 30.05 -12.26
C LEU A 92 26.24 30.95 -11.40
N SER A 93 26.18 32.27 -11.60
CA SER A 93 27.06 33.23 -10.93
C SER A 93 26.50 33.61 -9.56
N LYS A 94 27.39 33.69 -8.56
CA LYS A 94 27.06 33.99 -7.17
C LYS A 94 26.38 35.35 -7.02
N ILE A 95 25.19 35.36 -6.43
CA ILE A 95 24.46 36.56 -6.01
C ILE A 95 24.69 36.75 -4.51
N GLY A 96 25.38 37.83 -4.14
CA GLY A 96 25.57 38.23 -2.75
C GLY A 96 26.50 37.31 -1.95
N ARG A 97 26.17 37.12 -0.66
CA ARG A 97 26.96 36.34 0.30
C ARG A 97 26.29 35.01 0.62
N SER A 98 27.08 33.94 0.66
CA SER A 98 26.63 32.65 1.22
C SER A 98 26.38 32.80 2.72
N VAL A 99 25.39 32.10 3.25
CA VAL A 99 25.02 32.14 4.67
C VAL A 99 25.14 30.74 5.27
N ARG A 100 25.80 30.64 6.43
CA ARG A 100 25.89 29.41 7.24
C ARG A 100 24.77 29.39 8.29
N VAL A 101 24.11 28.24 8.43
CA VAL A 101 23.05 27.96 9.41
C VAL A 101 23.61 26.98 10.46
N PRO A 102 24.19 27.48 11.57
CA PRO A 102 24.89 26.63 12.54
C PRO A 102 23.93 25.66 13.25
N GLY A 103 24.34 24.41 13.40
CA GLY A 103 23.55 23.35 14.05
C GLY A 103 22.46 22.73 13.18
N ALA A 104 22.12 23.32 12.03
CA ALA A 104 21.30 22.65 11.02
C ALA A 104 22.14 21.62 10.26
N VAL A 105 21.63 20.40 10.12
CA VAL A 105 22.31 19.29 9.41
C VAL A 105 21.35 18.50 8.50
N ARG A 106 20.07 18.90 8.44
CA ARG A 106 19.04 18.35 7.56
C ARG A 106 18.43 19.45 6.70
N ILE A 107 18.20 19.16 5.41
CA ILE A 107 17.44 20.02 4.48
C ILE A 107 16.11 19.30 4.22
N LEU A 108 14.99 19.85 4.72
CA LEU A 108 13.70 19.15 4.74
C LEU A 108 12.86 19.37 3.48
N GLY A 109 12.97 20.54 2.86
CA GLY A 109 12.23 20.92 1.66
C GLY A 109 12.07 22.43 1.52
N GLY A 110 11.66 22.91 0.34
CA GLY A 110 11.57 24.33 0.04
C GLY A 110 11.07 24.65 -1.37
N GLY A 111 11.12 25.92 -1.73
CA GLY A 111 10.63 26.45 -3.01
C GLY A 111 10.60 27.98 -3.02
N PRO A 112 9.69 28.63 -3.78
CA PRO A 112 9.63 30.10 -3.96
C PRO A 112 9.46 30.94 -2.68
N GLY A 113 9.09 30.33 -1.55
CA GLY A 113 9.02 30.99 -0.24
C GLY A 113 10.29 30.91 0.60
N GLY A 114 11.29 30.10 0.21
CA GLY A 114 12.45 29.73 1.02
C GLY A 114 12.57 28.21 1.23
N VAL A 115 13.58 27.81 2.01
CA VAL A 115 13.92 26.40 2.29
C VAL A 115 13.97 26.16 3.81
N VAL A 116 13.34 25.10 4.28
CA VAL A 116 13.38 24.68 5.69
C VAL A 116 14.55 23.73 5.92
N VAL A 117 15.39 24.09 6.89
CA VAL A 117 16.52 23.31 7.40
C VAL A 117 16.33 23.01 8.88
N ALA A 118 16.92 21.93 9.39
CA ALA A 118 16.72 21.50 10.77
C ALA A 118 17.96 20.84 11.39
N PRO A 119 18.12 20.91 12.73
CA PRO A 119 19.03 20.04 13.47
C PRO A 119 18.52 18.59 13.47
N SER A 120 19.30 17.66 14.03
CA SER A 120 18.86 16.27 14.33
C SER A 120 17.93 16.17 15.54
N GLY A 121 17.17 17.23 15.87
CA GLY A 121 16.36 17.33 17.08
C GLY A 121 15.21 18.33 16.93
N ALA A 122 14.82 18.96 18.05
CA ALA A 122 13.71 19.91 18.06
C ALA A 122 14.05 21.25 17.38
N GLY A 123 13.03 21.88 16.79
CA GLY A 123 13.14 23.15 16.06
C GLY A 123 13.45 23.00 14.56
N ALA A 124 13.35 24.11 13.85
CA ALA A 124 13.71 24.25 12.43
C ALA A 124 14.01 25.72 12.13
N GLU A 125 14.72 25.99 11.03
CA GLU A 125 15.02 27.34 10.56
C GLU A 125 14.69 27.47 9.06
N LEU A 126 14.28 28.67 8.65
CA LEU A 126 13.78 28.96 7.32
C LEU A 126 14.72 29.93 6.60
N VAL A 127 15.37 29.44 5.56
CA VAL A 127 16.31 30.17 4.71
C VAL A 127 15.53 30.86 3.59
N ILE A 128 15.40 32.19 3.64
CA ILE A 128 14.64 32.99 2.67
C ILE A 128 15.60 33.88 1.86
N PRO A 129 15.62 33.80 0.52
CA PRO A 129 16.31 34.78 -0.30
C PRO A 129 15.52 36.09 -0.35
N ARG A 130 16.21 37.22 -0.15
CA ARG A 130 15.67 38.57 -0.27
C ARG A 130 16.58 39.40 -1.17
N GLU A 131 16.09 39.71 -2.36
CA GLU A 131 16.79 40.57 -3.33
C GLU A 131 18.18 40.01 -3.69
N SER A 132 19.27 40.52 -3.11
CA SER A 132 20.62 39.97 -3.30
C SER A 132 21.16 39.15 -2.12
N ASP A 133 20.47 39.15 -0.98
CA ASP A 133 20.92 38.50 0.25
C ASP A 133 20.08 37.27 0.61
N ILE A 134 20.58 36.48 1.57
CA ILE A 134 19.87 35.36 2.20
C ILE A 134 19.63 35.72 3.67
N ILE A 135 18.43 35.49 4.19
CA ILE A 135 18.07 35.72 5.59
C ILE A 135 17.55 34.42 6.20
N VAL A 136 18.04 34.08 7.38
CA VAL A 136 17.63 32.91 8.15
C VAL A 136 16.65 33.34 9.24
N TYR A 137 15.50 32.66 9.31
CA TYR A 137 14.49 32.87 10.35
C TYR A 137 14.32 31.61 11.18
N LYS A 138 14.58 31.70 12.49
CA LYS A 138 14.31 30.61 13.42
C LYS A 138 12.79 30.39 13.54
N LEU A 139 12.33 29.18 13.23
CA LEU A 139 10.93 28.81 13.38
C LEU A 139 10.71 28.28 14.80
N PHE A 140 9.66 28.76 15.47
CA PHE A 140 9.29 28.35 16.83
C PHE A 140 8.56 26.99 16.86
N VAL A 141 9.10 26.04 16.10
CA VAL A 141 8.68 24.65 16.00
C VAL A 141 9.02 23.95 17.32
N ARG A 142 7.99 23.46 18.04
CA ARG A 142 8.16 22.83 19.36
C ARG A 142 8.58 21.37 19.28
N GLY A 143 8.20 20.68 18.20
CA GLY A 143 8.60 19.31 17.92
C GLY A 143 9.94 19.22 17.19
N GLU A 144 10.27 18.01 16.78
CA GLU A 144 11.19 17.79 15.67
C GLU A 144 10.44 18.01 14.35
N ALA A 145 11.05 18.74 13.41
CA ALA A 145 10.53 18.85 12.05
C ALA A 145 10.99 17.64 11.21
N LEU A 146 10.04 16.86 10.69
CA LEU A 146 10.32 15.62 9.96
C LEU A 146 10.39 15.83 8.45
N SER A 147 9.46 16.59 7.90
CA SER A 147 9.32 16.86 6.47
C SER A 147 8.77 18.27 6.23
N ALA A 148 9.05 18.85 5.06
CA ALA A 148 8.54 20.16 4.67
C ALA A 148 8.17 20.21 3.18
N GLY A 149 7.06 20.87 2.85
CA GLY A 149 6.58 21.05 1.48
C GLY A 149 6.14 22.49 1.20
N ALA A 150 6.65 23.09 0.12
CA ALA A 150 6.37 24.49 -0.23
C ALA A 150 5.17 24.63 -1.20
N THR A 151 4.60 25.84 -1.27
CA THR A 151 3.66 26.26 -2.33
C THR A 151 4.31 27.21 -3.34
N PRO A 152 3.68 27.39 -4.52
CA PRO A 152 3.93 28.54 -5.38
C PRO A 152 3.62 29.90 -4.71
N ASP A 153 2.64 29.97 -3.80
CA ASP A 153 2.23 31.21 -3.11
C ASP A 153 3.03 31.54 -1.83
N ARG A 154 4.24 30.98 -1.71
CA ARG A 154 5.22 31.22 -0.62
C ARG A 154 4.74 30.82 0.78
N ARG A 155 3.98 29.74 0.87
CA ARG A 155 3.70 29.01 2.12
C ARG A 155 4.55 27.75 2.21
N VAL A 156 4.73 27.24 3.41
CA VAL A 156 5.35 25.94 3.68
C VAL A 156 4.52 25.19 4.71
N VAL A 157 4.22 23.91 4.45
CA VAL A 157 3.68 22.99 5.45
C VAL A 157 4.86 22.22 6.06
N ILE A 158 4.87 22.12 7.39
CA ILE A 158 5.93 21.46 8.17
C ILE A 158 5.30 20.39 9.04
N GLU A 159 5.80 19.15 8.94
CA GLU A 159 5.39 18.04 9.79
C GLU A 159 6.15 18.02 11.12
N GLN A 160 5.39 17.81 12.19
CA GLN A 160 5.85 17.63 13.57
C GLN A 160 5.14 16.40 14.17
N ARG A 161 5.51 15.19 13.73
CA ARG A 161 5.01 13.90 14.29
C ARG A 161 3.47 13.77 14.21
N GLY A 162 2.91 13.78 12.99
CA GLY A 162 1.46 13.69 12.75
C GLY A 162 0.68 15.00 12.97
N VAL A 163 1.35 16.06 13.42
CA VAL A 163 0.83 17.43 13.47
C VAL A 163 1.45 18.23 12.32
N PHE A 164 0.66 19.04 11.62
CA PHE A 164 1.12 19.74 10.42
C PHE A 164 0.87 21.25 10.57
N GLU A 165 1.93 22.05 10.57
CA GLU A 165 1.81 23.52 10.70
C GLU A 165 2.05 24.18 9.35
N ILE A 166 1.06 24.96 8.89
CA ILE A 166 1.17 25.78 7.68
C ILE A 166 1.73 27.14 8.09
N TRP A 167 2.91 27.46 7.57
CA TRP A 167 3.59 28.74 7.73
C TRP A 167 3.49 29.57 6.44
N ASP A 168 3.24 30.86 6.58
CA ASP A 168 3.45 31.84 5.51
C ASP A 168 4.84 32.48 5.68
N THR A 169 5.67 32.42 4.64
CA THR A 169 7.03 32.98 4.71
C THR A 169 7.07 34.49 4.52
N GLN A 170 5.99 35.10 4.02
CA GLN A 170 5.85 36.56 3.88
C GLN A 170 5.56 37.22 5.23
N THR A 171 4.49 36.80 5.93
CA THR A 171 4.17 37.32 7.28
C THR A 171 4.98 36.65 8.40
N ARG A 172 5.72 35.57 8.09
CA ARG A 172 6.62 34.83 9.00
C ARG A 172 5.89 34.24 10.21
N ARG A 173 4.68 33.72 10.00
CA ARG A 173 3.80 33.19 11.04
C ARG A 173 3.20 31.85 10.63
N ALA A 174 2.97 30.99 11.62
CA ALA A 174 2.06 29.86 11.47
C ALA A 174 0.63 30.41 11.23
N MET A 175 0.06 30.11 10.07
CA MET A 175 -1.32 30.47 9.71
C MET A 175 -2.34 29.50 10.30
N ALA A 176 -2.01 28.21 10.28
CA ALA A 176 -2.92 27.13 10.67
C ALA A 176 -2.14 25.92 11.21
N LYS A 177 -2.81 25.18 12.09
CA LYS A 177 -2.33 23.92 12.66
C LYS A 177 -3.33 22.83 12.33
N LEU A 178 -2.96 21.94 11.40
CA LEU A 178 -3.78 20.85 10.92
C LEU A 178 -3.42 19.55 11.63
N ILE A 179 -4.44 18.72 11.84
CA ILE A 179 -4.29 17.32 12.24
C ILE A 179 -4.76 16.50 11.03
N LEU A 180 -3.82 15.93 10.28
CA LEU A 180 -4.15 15.07 9.15
C LEU A 180 -4.17 13.63 9.68
N ASN A 181 -5.35 12.99 9.66
CA ASN A 181 -5.48 11.58 10.00
C ASN A 181 -4.96 10.71 8.84
N THR A 182 -3.65 10.75 8.59
CA THR A 182 -2.98 9.84 7.66
C THR A 182 -2.94 8.43 8.25
N ARG A 183 -3.06 7.40 7.41
CA ARG A 183 -3.02 6.00 7.92
C ARG A 183 -1.63 5.54 8.38
N GLN A 184 -0.59 6.22 7.89
CA GLN A 184 0.83 5.94 8.09
C GLN A 184 1.59 7.27 8.16
N ALA A 185 2.85 7.25 8.57
CA ALA A 185 3.72 8.41 8.42
C ALA A 185 3.93 8.74 6.92
N PRO A 186 3.88 10.03 6.51
CA PRO A 186 4.17 10.42 5.14
C PRO A 186 5.67 10.30 4.85
N LEU A 187 6.00 9.76 3.67
CA LEU A 187 7.36 9.81 3.10
C LEU A 187 7.65 11.20 2.52
N GLN A 188 6.65 11.79 1.88
CA GLN A 188 6.71 13.12 1.30
C GLN A 188 5.32 13.74 1.37
N LEU A 189 5.29 15.06 1.54
CA LEU A 189 4.07 15.85 1.52
C LEU A 189 4.31 17.16 0.76
N GLY A 190 3.22 17.81 0.38
CA GLY A 190 3.25 19.08 -0.33
C GLY A 190 1.85 19.63 -0.53
N PHE A 191 1.73 20.68 -1.34
CA PHE A 191 0.44 21.26 -1.72
C PHE A 191 0.09 20.92 -3.16
N VAL A 192 -1.19 21.02 -3.51
CA VAL A 192 -1.70 20.91 -4.89
C VAL A 192 -2.97 21.76 -5.05
N GLY A 193 -3.31 22.10 -6.30
CA GLY A 193 -4.46 22.98 -6.60
C GLY A 193 -4.32 24.37 -5.98
N ASP A 194 -3.25 25.08 -6.33
CA ASP A 194 -2.97 26.45 -5.91
C ASP A 194 -2.95 26.66 -4.38
N GLY A 195 -2.36 25.69 -3.65
CA GLY A 195 -2.26 25.74 -2.18
C GLY A 195 -3.56 25.41 -1.43
N LYS A 196 -4.66 25.10 -2.13
CA LYS A 196 -5.98 24.82 -1.52
C LYS A 196 -6.07 23.40 -0.92
N MET A 197 -5.18 22.51 -1.34
CA MET A 197 -5.10 21.12 -0.88
C MET A 197 -3.68 20.76 -0.47
N VAL A 198 -3.54 19.92 0.55
CA VAL A 198 -2.29 19.29 0.99
C VAL A 198 -2.35 17.82 0.58
N TRP A 199 -1.26 17.26 0.07
CA TRP A 199 -1.15 15.83 -0.23
C TRP A 199 -0.07 15.17 0.62
N ALA A 200 -0.25 13.87 0.87
CA ALA A 200 0.68 12.99 1.56
C ALA A 200 0.86 11.69 0.75
N LEU A 201 2.10 11.28 0.57
CA LEU A 201 2.51 10.00 -0.04
C LEU A 201 3.13 9.11 1.04
N THR A 202 2.77 7.83 1.12
CA THR A 202 3.37 6.87 2.07
C THR A 202 4.35 5.91 1.37
N SER A 203 5.42 5.51 2.06
CA SER A 203 6.47 4.60 1.54
C SER A 203 6.11 3.10 1.58
N ALA A 204 4.89 2.76 2.02
CA ALA A 204 4.47 1.39 2.25
C ALA A 204 4.15 0.61 0.96
N ILE A 205 3.97 -0.71 1.10
CA ILE A 205 3.25 -1.54 0.14
C ILE A 205 1.93 -2.05 0.79
N PRO A 206 0.77 -1.87 0.13
CA PRO A 206 0.56 -1.01 -1.05
C PRO A 206 0.78 0.48 -0.70
N MET A 207 1.22 1.28 -1.68
CA MET A 207 1.42 2.72 -1.47
C MET A 207 0.08 3.42 -1.27
N ARG A 208 0.06 4.49 -0.46
CA ARG A 208 -1.13 5.34 -0.30
C ARG A 208 -0.86 6.78 -0.66
N ILE A 209 -1.86 7.39 -1.28
CA ILE A 209 -1.90 8.78 -1.71
C ILE A 209 -3.13 9.40 -1.04
N GLU A 210 -2.92 10.28 -0.06
CA GLU A 210 -3.99 10.92 0.69
C GLU A 210 -3.99 12.43 0.38
N VAL A 211 -5.13 12.99 0.01
CA VAL A 211 -5.28 14.43 -0.27
C VAL A 211 -6.29 15.04 0.67
N PHE A 212 -5.90 16.14 1.32
CA PHE A 212 -6.63 16.85 2.36
C PHE A 212 -6.88 18.30 1.93
N ARG A 213 -7.91 18.93 2.48
CA ARG A 213 -8.16 20.37 2.29
C ARG A 213 -7.26 21.18 3.22
N ALA A 214 -6.58 22.20 2.69
CA ALA A 214 -5.60 22.99 3.44
C ALA A 214 -6.19 23.90 4.53
N SER A 215 -7.51 24.11 4.55
CA SER A 215 -8.20 24.99 5.51
C SER A 215 -8.58 24.33 6.83
N ASP A 216 -8.81 23.01 6.82
CA ASP A 216 -9.40 22.27 7.94
C ASP A 216 -8.83 20.85 8.12
N GLY A 217 -7.95 20.39 7.21
CA GLY A 217 -7.37 19.04 7.26
C GLY A 217 -8.33 17.92 6.84
N LEU A 218 -9.52 18.24 6.34
CA LEU A 218 -10.50 17.22 5.93
C LEU A 218 -10.02 16.46 4.70
N ARG A 219 -9.97 15.12 4.79
CA ARG A 219 -9.52 14.23 3.71
C ARG A 219 -10.54 14.22 2.57
N LEU A 220 -10.10 14.65 1.38
CA LEU A 220 -10.90 14.80 0.17
C LEU A 220 -10.80 13.58 -0.77
N LEU A 221 -9.66 12.89 -0.75
CA LEU A 221 -9.33 11.74 -1.57
C LEU A 221 -8.39 10.81 -0.80
N GLU A 222 -8.58 9.50 -0.99
CA GLU A 222 -7.67 8.44 -0.58
C GLU A 222 -7.56 7.48 -1.77
N LEU A 223 -6.33 7.18 -2.19
CA LEU A 223 -6.04 6.17 -3.22
C LEU A 223 -4.98 5.20 -2.69
N GLU A 224 -5.16 3.93 -3.01
CA GLU A 224 -4.22 2.84 -2.71
C GLU A 224 -3.80 2.20 -4.03
N GLN A 225 -2.50 1.95 -4.22
CA GLN A 225 -1.94 1.43 -5.48
C GLN A 225 -0.89 0.33 -5.21
N PRO A 226 -0.78 -0.69 -6.09
CA PRO A 226 0.25 -1.72 -5.99
C PRO A 226 1.65 -1.14 -6.22
N GLY A 227 2.67 -1.79 -5.66
CA GLY A 227 4.01 -1.22 -5.60
C GLY A 227 4.16 -0.19 -4.48
N ARG A 228 5.25 0.58 -4.54
CA ARG A 228 5.76 1.41 -3.45
C ARG A 228 6.00 2.85 -3.89
N GLY A 229 5.44 3.82 -3.17
CA GLY A 229 5.72 5.24 -3.42
C GLY A 229 7.18 5.57 -3.08
N LEU A 230 7.90 6.16 -4.04
CA LEU A 230 9.29 6.62 -3.85
C LEU A 230 9.36 8.13 -3.61
N CYS A 231 8.60 8.89 -4.40
CA CYS A 231 8.49 10.35 -4.28
C CYS A 231 7.40 10.90 -5.20
N ALA A 232 7.01 12.16 -4.98
CA ALA A 232 6.06 12.86 -5.84
C ALA A 232 6.45 14.32 -6.06
N GLU A 233 5.97 14.87 -7.18
CA GLU A 233 6.18 16.26 -7.59
C GLU A 233 4.86 16.89 -8.05
N THR A 234 4.72 18.21 -7.90
CA THR A 234 3.44 18.92 -8.11
C THR A 234 3.48 19.81 -9.35
N ALA A 235 2.39 19.80 -10.11
CA ALA A 235 2.11 20.81 -11.14
C ALA A 235 0.70 21.42 -10.94
N PRO A 236 0.34 22.52 -11.62
CA PRO A 236 -0.99 23.12 -11.48
C PRO A 236 -2.12 22.09 -11.72
N GLY A 237 -2.89 21.80 -10.67
CA GLY A 237 -3.96 20.79 -10.65
C GLY A 237 -3.53 19.31 -10.60
N ARG A 238 -2.23 19.00 -10.62
CA ARG A 238 -1.68 17.63 -10.77
C ARG A 238 -0.68 17.25 -9.70
N LEU A 239 -0.62 15.95 -9.42
CA LEU A 239 0.41 15.30 -8.61
C LEU A 239 0.98 14.13 -9.43
N VAL A 240 2.27 14.17 -9.77
CA VAL A 240 2.95 13.04 -10.43
C VAL A 240 3.77 12.30 -9.39
N ILE A 241 3.55 11.00 -9.26
CA ILE A 241 4.20 10.12 -8.27
C ILE A 241 5.09 9.13 -9.03
N GLY A 242 6.36 9.06 -8.67
CA GLY A 242 7.24 7.97 -9.09
C GLY A 242 7.18 6.84 -8.07
N PHE A 243 7.00 5.61 -8.56
CA PHE A 243 6.79 4.42 -7.73
C PHE A 243 7.59 3.22 -8.23
N GLU A 244 7.94 2.32 -7.33
CA GLU A 244 8.58 1.04 -7.64
C GLU A 244 7.52 -0.06 -7.73
N ASP A 245 7.49 -0.77 -8.85
CA ASP A 245 6.55 -1.84 -9.17
C ASP A 245 7.31 -2.99 -9.85
N HIS A 246 7.29 -4.18 -9.26
CA HIS A 246 8.06 -5.34 -9.73
C HIS A 246 9.56 -5.05 -10.06
N GLN A 247 10.22 -4.22 -9.24
CA GLN A 247 11.62 -3.74 -9.42
C GLN A 247 11.84 -2.79 -10.61
N GLN A 248 10.77 -2.34 -11.29
CA GLN A 248 10.80 -1.27 -12.28
C GLN A 248 10.26 0.02 -11.69
N ILE A 249 10.83 1.17 -12.10
CA ILE A 249 10.31 2.48 -11.73
C ILE A 249 9.26 2.90 -12.76
N SER A 250 8.09 3.31 -12.28
CA SER A 250 6.95 3.76 -13.08
C SER A 250 6.39 5.06 -12.52
N PHE A 251 5.52 5.70 -13.29
CA PHE A 251 4.93 6.99 -12.93
C PHE A 251 3.40 6.92 -12.89
N LEU A 252 2.80 7.60 -11.92
CA LEU A 252 1.36 7.86 -11.85
C LEU A 252 1.11 9.37 -11.97
N ASP A 253 0.28 9.76 -12.91
CA ASP A 253 -0.25 11.11 -13.09
C ASP A 253 -1.65 11.18 -12.48
N LEU A 254 -1.78 11.87 -11.34
CA LEU A 254 -3.05 12.13 -10.67
C LEU A 254 -3.50 13.57 -10.98
N ASP A 255 -4.56 13.70 -11.76
CA ASP A 255 -5.32 14.94 -11.84
C ASP A 255 -6.22 15.04 -10.61
N VAL A 256 -5.89 15.97 -9.71
CA VAL A 256 -6.60 16.16 -8.43
C VAL A 256 -7.96 16.86 -8.65
N THR A 257 -8.17 17.49 -9.80
CA THR A 257 -9.43 18.17 -10.15
C THR A 257 -10.49 17.20 -10.66
N THR A 258 -10.14 16.26 -11.54
CA THR A 258 -11.05 15.19 -12.01
C THR A 258 -11.00 13.93 -11.13
N ARG A 259 -9.98 13.80 -10.27
CA ARG A 259 -9.64 12.57 -9.52
C ARG A 259 -9.25 11.40 -10.43
N SER A 260 -8.88 11.66 -11.69
CA SER A 260 -8.41 10.61 -12.60
C SER A 260 -6.93 10.31 -12.37
N LEU A 261 -6.61 9.01 -12.23
CA LEU A 261 -5.27 8.48 -12.08
C LEU A 261 -4.86 7.76 -13.37
N ARG A 262 -3.66 8.05 -13.88
CA ARG A 262 -3.15 7.51 -15.16
C ARG A 262 -1.73 7.00 -14.95
N ARG A 263 -1.41 5.78 -15.42
CA ARG A 263 -0.01 5.31 -15.44
C ARG A 263 0.70 5.91 -16.64
N VAL A 264 1.85 6.55 -16.40
CA VAL A 264 2.73 7.08 -17.45
C VAL A 264 3.90 6.12 -17.61
N SER A 265 3.94 5.43 -18.76
CA SER A 265 5.00 4.48 -19.09
C SER A 265 6.25 5.19 -19.58
N VAL A 266 7.42 4.71 -19.16
CA VAL A 266 8.71 5.06 -19.79
C VAL A 266 8.87 4.19 -21.06
N PRO A 267 9.42 4.70 -22.17
CA PRO A 267 9.65 3.91 -23.38
C PRO A 267 10.44 2.62 -23.13
N GLU A 268 10.02 1.52 -23.75
CA GLU A 268 10.65 0.21 -23.60
C GLU A 268 12.13 0.24 -24.03
N GLY A 269 12.98 -0.53 -23.32
CA GLY A 269 14.43 -0.53 -23.53
C GLY A 269 15.19 0.65 -22.91
N SER A 270 14.52 1.59 -22.23
CA SER A 270 15.21 2.70 -21.55
C SER A 270 16.02 2.28 -20.32
N GLN A 271 17.17 2.93 -20.11
CA GLN A 271 17.94 2.87 -18.87
C GLN A 271 17.10 3.33 -17.65
N GLN A 272 17.48 2.87 -16.45
CA GLN A 272 16.70 3.06 -15.23
C GLN A 272 16.54 4.57 -14.88
N PRO A 273 15.34 5.04 -14.52
CA PRO A 273 15.14 6.38 -13.97
C PRO A 273 15.89 6.59 -12.63
N LEU A 274 16.50 7.76 -12.46
CA LEU A 274 17.22 8.18 -11.23
C LEU A 274 16.44 9.22 -10.41
N CYS A 275 15.85 10.19 -11.10
CA CYS A 275 14.98 11.24 -10.55
C CYS A 275 14.07 11.81 -11.65
N PHE A 276 13.13 12.68 -11.27
CA PHE A 276 12.25 13.35 -12.22
C PHE A 276 11.85 14.76 -11.77
N ALA A 277 11.39 15.59 -12.70
CA ALA A 277 10.74 16.86 -12.41
C ALA A 277 9.61 17.12 -13.41
N ILE A 278 8.70 18.06 -13.11
CA ILE A 278 7.60 18.41 -14.02
C ILE A 278 7.86 19.81 -14.59
N SER A 279 7.86 19.96 -15.91
CA SER A 279 7.74 21.27 -16.53
C SER A 279 6.30 21.78 -16.43
N ALA A 280 6.11 22.82 -15.63
CA ALA A 280 4.82 23.45 -15.37
C ALA A 280 4.29 24.32 -16.53
N SER A 281 4.80 24.13 -17.76
CA SER A 281 4.40 24.86 -18.96
C SER A 281 2.88 24.79 -19.19
N SER A 282 2.24 25.95 -19.16
CA SER A 282 0.79 26.09 -19.31
C SER A 282 0.26 25.69 -20.69
N ARG A 283 1.15 25.52 -21.69
CA ARG A 283 0.80 25.11 -23.05
C ARG A 283 0.85 23.60 -23.25
N GLN A 284 1.86 22.93 -22.68
CA GLN A 284 2.11 21.49 -22.72
C GLN A 284 2.89 21.12 -21.45
N PRO A 285 2.25 20.55 -20.41
CA PRO A 285 2.97 20.06 -19.24
C PRO A 285 3.71 18.76 -19.60
N GLU A 286 4.93 18.62 -19.11
CA GLU A 286 5.81 17.49 -19.45
C GLU A 286 6.53 16.97 -18.20
N LEU A 287 6.73 15.66 -18.16
CA LEU A 287 7.52 14.97 -17.15
C LEU A 287 8.94 14.79 -17.69
N LEU A 288 9.91 15.47 -17.07
CA LEU A 288 11.34 15.35 -17.37
C LEU A 288 11.93 14.24 -16.48
N VAL A 289 12.36 13.14 -17.10
CA VAL A 289 12.94 11.98 -16.40
C VAL A 289 14.45 11.93 -16.65
N ARG A 290 15.24 11.90 -15.56
CA ARG A 290 16.68 11.64 -15.61
C ARG A 290 16.94 10.14 -15.60
N ARG A 291 17.72 9.65 -16.56
CA ARG A 291 18.13 8.25 -16.74
C ARG A 291 19.56 8.03 -16.26
N ASP A 292 19.91 6.78 -15.97
CA ASP A 292 21.30 6.31 -15.73
C ASP A 292 22.11 6.22 -17.04
N ASP A 293 22.12 7.32 -17.80
CA ASP A 293 22.70 7.42 -19.14
C ASP A 293 23.58 8.69 -19.23
N PRO A 294 24.84 8.59 -19.72
CA PRO A 294 25.73 9.74 -19.86
C PRO A 294 25.58 10.48 -21.19
N GLU A 295 25.08 9.84 -22.25
CA GLU A 295 24.96 10.44 -23.59
C GLU A 295 23.56 11.04 -23.82
N GLN A 296 22.53 10.39 -23.30
CA GLN A 296 21.14 10.83 -23.34
C GLN A 296 20.52 10.88 -21.93
N PRO A 297 21.01 11.79 -21.06
CA PRO A 297 20.64 11.83 -19.64
C PRO A 297 19.15 12.05 -19.39
N PHE A 298 18.42 12.68 -20.32
CA PHE A 298 17.01 13.02 -20.15
C PHE A 298 16.10 12.36 -21.18
N VAL A 299 14.86 12.09 -20.76
CA VAL A 299 13.72 11.95 -21.67
C VAL A 299 12.54 12.77 -21.15
N ARG A 300 11.87 13.45 -22.09
CA ARG A 300 10.67 14.27 -21.89
C ARG A 300 9.45 13.42 -22.23
N LEU A 301 8.52 13.27 -21.29
CA LEU A 301 7.27 12.51 -21.46
C LEU A 301 6.07 13.48 -21.42
N PRO A 302 5.28 13.63 -22.50
CA PRO A 302 4.18 14.60 -22.54
C PRO A 302 3.01 14.19 -21.65
N LEU A 303 2.57 15.08 -20.76
CA LEU A 303 1.42 14.85 -19.89
C LEU A 303 0.15 15.34 -20.58
N ALA A 304 -0.77 14.42 -20.89
CA ALA A 304 -2.01 14.73 -21.62
C ALA A 304 -2.81 15.86 -20.95
N LYS A 305 -3.39 16.77 -21.75
CA LYS A 305 -4.12 17.94 -21.23
C LYS A 305 -5.36 17.53 -20.43
N ILE A 306 -5.58 18.20 -19.30
CA ILE A 306 -6.82 18.10 -18.52
C ILE A 306 -7.88 18.94 -19.23
N THR A 307 -8.78 18.28 -19.94
CA THR A 307 -9.98 18.90 -20.53
C THR A 307 -11.18 18.66 -19.63
N THR A 308 -11.73 19.72 -19.04
CA THR A 308 -12.93 19.69 -18.17
C THR A 308 -14.25 19.44 -18.94
N LYS A 309 -14.20 18.61 -19.98
CA LYS A 309 -15.30 18.30 -20.91
C LYS A 309 -15.35 16.82 -21.32
N GLU A 310 -14.82 15.92 -20.50
CA GLU A 310 -15.11 14.49 -20.61
C GLU A 310 -16.21 14.11 -19.61
N THR A 311 -17.33 13.58 -20.11
CA THR A 311 -18.40 13.03 -19.27
C THR A 311 -17.91 11.73 -18.63
N VAL A 312 -17.86 11.70 -17.30
CA VAL A 312 -17.39 10.54 -16.53
C VAL A 312 -18.19 9.28 -16.87
N SER A 313 -17.57 8.35 -17.59
CA SER A 313 -17.97 6.96 -17.64
C SER A 313 -17.70 6.34 -16.27
N GLN A 314 -18.74 6.22 -15.44
CA GLN A 314 -18.63 5.59 -14.13
C GLN A 314 -18.22 4.11 -14.28
N PRO A 315 -17.16 3.63 -13.60
CA PRO A 315 -16.94 2.20 -13.46
C PRO A 315 -18.13 1.59 -12.70
N GLY A 316 -18.72 0.52 -13.26
CA GLY A 316 -20.11 0.16 -12.97
C GLY A 316 -20.35 -0.44 -11.59
N THR A 317 -21.37 0.06 -10.91
CA THR A 317 -22.17 -0.75 -9.98
C THR A 317 -23.07 -1.68 -10.80
N GLU A 318 -22.85 -2.99 -10.74
CA GLU A 318 -23.75 -3.95 -11.38
C GLU A 318 -25.13 -3.97 -10.70
N THR A 319 -26.22 -3.82 -11.47
CA THR A 319 -27.36 -4.76 -11.43
C THR A 319 -28.42 -4.46 -12.50
N ARG A 320 -29.07 -5.54 -12.97
CA ARG A 320 -30.34 -5.56 -13.74
C ARG A 320 -30.39 -4.69 -14.99
N GLY A 321 -29.95 -5.26 -16.11
CA GLY A 321 -30.11 -4.66 -17.43
C GLY A 321 -31.51 -4.78 -18.04
N SER A 322 -31.65 -4.20 -19.23
CA SER A 322 -32.64 -4.56 -20.23
C SER A 322 -32.01 -4.38 -21.62
N SER A 323 -32.27 -5.28 -22.56
CA SER A 323 -31.72 -5.19 -23.91
C SER A 323 -32.74 -4.60 -24.88
N ARG A 324 -32.28 -3.69 -25.76
CA ARG A 324 -32.87 -3.45 -27.09
C ARG A 324 -31.94 -2.63 -28.00
N LEU A 325 -31.45 -3.32 -29.02
CA LEU A 325 -31.19 -2.88 -30.39
C LEU A 325 -31.03 -1.36 -30.66
N SER A 326 -29.84 -0.98 -31.15
CA SER A 326 -29.60 0.31 -31.80
C SER A 326 -29.11 0.11 -33.24
N GLN A 327 -29.91 0.52 -34.22
CA GLN A 327 -29.44 0.78 -35.60
C GLN A 327 -29.17 2.29 -35.78
N PRO A 328 -28.32 2.71 -36.74
CA PRO A 328 -27.76 4.07 -36.76
C PRO A 328 -28.46 5.08 -37.69
N ALA A 329 -28.09 6.35 -37.51
CA ALA A 329 -28.29 7.52 -38.37
C ALA A 329 -29.70 8.15 -38.43
N PRO A 330 -29.86 9.42 -38.90
CA PRO A 330 -28.87 10.49 -39.14
C PRO A 330 -29.15 11.79 -38.34
N ARG A 331 -28.32 12.83 -38.54
CA ARG A 331 -28.57 14.22 -38.07
C ARG A 331 -29.61 14.94 -38.96
N PRO A 332 -30.31 15.94 -38.41
CA PRO A 332 -30.35 17.27 -39.05
C PRO A 332 -29.86 18.41 -38.13
N VAL A 333 -30.00 19.67 -38.57
CA VAL A 333 -29.30 20.85 -38.04
C VAL A 333 -30.26 22.00 -37.72
N SER A 334 -30.12 22.70 -36.59
CA SER A 334 -29.99 24.19 -36.49
C SER A 334 -30.29 24.80 -35.10
N LYS A 335 -29.63 25.94 -34.84
CA LYS A 335 -29.95 27.15 -34.02
C LYS A 335 -31.16 27.06 -33.04
N THR A 336 -31.06 27.50 -31.79
CA THR A 336 -30.77 28.90 -31.35
C THR A 336 -30.40 29.01 -29.86
N ASP A 337 -29.82 30.14 -29.45
CA ASP A 337 -29.55 30.49 -28.05
C ASP A 337 -30.81 30.87 -27.25
N ALA A 338 -31.15 30.07 -26.22
CA ALA A 338 -32.13 30.44 -25.20
C ALA A 338 -31.93 29.74 -23.83
N ALA A 339 -31.24 28.60 -23.77
CA ALA A 339 -31.28 27.69 -22.61
C ALA A 339 -30.40 28.08 -21.40
N ALA A 340 -29.46 29.01 -21.55
CA ALA A 340 -28.38 29.24 -20.57
C ALA A 340 -28.78 29.90 -19.23
N LYS A 341 -30.06 30.27 -19.03
CA LYS A 341 -30.52 31.01 -17.83
C LYS A 341 -31.52 30.28 -16.93
N LEU A 342 -31.99 29.08 -17.29
CA LEU A 342 -32.97 28.32 -16.50
C LEU A 342 -32.38 27.20 -15.64
N SER A 343 -31.22 26.63 -16.03
CA SER A 343 -30.53 25.57 -15.28
C SER A 343 -30.03 26.00 -13.89
N ALA A 344 -29.71 27.29 -13.71
CA ALA A 344 -29.19 27.83 -12.46
C ALA A 344 -30.21 27.87 -11.30
N ARG A 345 -31.51 27.73 -11.59
CA ARG A 345 -32.58 27.73 -10.57
C ARG A 345 -32.92 26.31 -10.11
N ALA A 346 -33.05 25.37 -11.05
CA ALA A 346 -33.38 23.97 -10.76
C ALA A 346 -32.30 23.22 -9.96
N LEU A 347 -31.04 23.69 -9.95
CA LEU A 347 -29.96 23.05 -9.20
C LEU A 347 -29.83 23.50 -7.73
N ARG A 348 -30.69 24.42 -7.25
CA ARG A 348 -30.66 24.90 -5.84
C ARG A 348 -31.52 24.07 -4.88
N ASP A 349 -32.58 23.44 -5.38
CA ASP A 349 -33.56 22.73 -4.54
C ASP A 349 -33.18 21.25 -4.30
N ALA A 350 -32.01 20.83 -4.77
CA ALA A 350 -31.49 19.45 -4.71
C ALA A 350 -30.27 19.28 -3.77
N ARG A 351 -30.25 19.99 -2.63
CA ARG A 351 -29.25 19.80 -1.54
C ARG A 351 -29.92 19.79 -0.16
N PRO A 352 -29.67 18.79 0.70
CA PRO A 352 -30.30 18.66 2.01
C PRO A 352 -29.68 19.55 3.12
N GLU A 353 -28.98 20.64 2.76
CA GLU A 353 -28.28 21.52 3.71
C GLU A 353 -28.63 23.00 3.48
N SER A 354 -29.81 23.39 3.96
CA SER A 354 -30.27 24.79 3.98
C SER A 354 -30.99 25.16 5.29
N ARG A 355 -30.56 24.55 6.42
CA ARG A 355 -30.92 24.97 7.79
C ARG A 355 -29.69 25.39 8.60
N LEU A 356 -28.98 26.40 8.10
CA LEU A 356 -28.10 27.21 8.95
C LEU A 356 -28.94 27.85 10.07
N ILE A 357 -28.44 27.79 11.30
CA ILE A 357 -29.14 28.32 12.47
C ILE A 357 -29.14 29.85 12.39
N ARG A 358 -30.22 30.41 11.84
CA ARG A 358 -30.57 31.81 12.02
C ARG A 358 -30.93 31.99 13.49
N ARG A 359 -30.11 32.73 14.25
CA ARG A 359 -30.45 33.11 15.63
C ARG A 359 -31.78 33.86 15.60
N LEU A 360 -32.79 33.26 16.22
CA LEU A 360 -34.06 33.93 16.50
C LEU A 360 -33.83 35.03 17.54
N SER A 361 -34.61 36.10 17.46
CA SER A 361 -34.69 37.06 18.56
C SER A 361 -35.35 36.41 19.78
N GLU A 362 -35.05 36.90 21.00
CA GLU A 362 -35.64 36.35 22.23
C GLU A 362 -37.18 36.48 22.23
N SER A 363 -37.70 37.52 21.56
CA SER A 363 -39.12 37.73 21.25
C SER A 363 -39.76 36.65 20.35
N GLU A 364 -38.98 35.99 19.49
CA GLU A 364 -39.47 34.87 18.66
C GLU A 364 -39.36 33.53 19.40
N SER A 365 -38.30 33.32 20.17
CA SER A 365 -38.10 32.10 20.98
C SER A 365 -39.23 31.90 21.99
N ALA A 366 -39.65 32.97 22.68
CA ALA A 366 -40.75 32.93 23.66
C ALA A 366 -42.12 32.54 23.05
N GLN A 367 -42.32 32.71 21.73
CA GLN A 367 -43.51 32.20 21.04
C GLN A 367 -43.38 30.73 20.63
N ALA A 368 -42.16 30.25 20.37
CA ALA A 368 -41.91 28.87 19.93
C ALA A 368 -42.14 27.83 21.04
N GLU A 369 -41.69 28.10 22.27
CA GLU A 369 -41.79 27.16 23.40
C GLU A 369 -43.24 26.85 23.80
N SER A 370 -44.19 27.73 23.46
CA SER A 370 -45.64 27.51 23.65
C SER A 370 -46.24 26.35 22.85
N ARG A 371 -45.47 25.73 21.93
CA ARG A 371 -45.96 24.73 20.96
C ARG A 371 -45.36 23.33 21.05
N SER A 372 -44.51 23.03 22.04
CA SER A 372 -43.85 21.72 22.17
C SER A 372 -44.04 21.06 23.54
N ARG A 373 -45.21 20.45 23.76
CA ARG A 373 -45.44 19.45 24.82
C ARG A 373 -45.90 18.13 24.15
N PRO A 374 -45.33 16.96 24.49
CA PRO A 374 -45.54 15.74 23.72
C PRO A 374 -46.96 15.16 23.89
N PRO A 375 -47.55 14.57 22.83
CA PRO A 375 -48.81 13.85 22.95
C PRO A 375 -48.62 12.45 23.58
N ALA A 376 -49.33 12.19 24.66
CA ALA A 376 -49.54 10.84 25.19
C ALA A 376 -50.57 10.08 24.31
N PRO A 377 -50.57 8.74 24.28
CA PRO A 377 -51.48 7.96 23.46
C PRO A 377 -52.91 7.94 24.03
N LEU A 378 -53.89 8.07 23.12
CA LEU A 378 -55.31 7.64 23.21
C LEU A 378 -56.11 8.00 24.49
N GLY A 379 -57.15 8.82 24.32
CA GLY A 379 -58.13 9.14 25.38
C GLY A 379 -59.20 8.04 25.60
N PRO A 380 -60.38 8.37 26.17
CA PRO A 380 -60.97 9.70 26.36
C PRO A 380 -61.24 10.10 27.83
N ASP A 381 -61.26 11.40 28.14
CA ASP A 381 -62.54 12.10 28.44
C ASP A 381 -62.42 13.63 28.60
N GLN A 382 -63.39 14.34 28.00
CA GLN A 382 -63.95 15.66 28.35
C GLN A 382 -63.01 16.91 28.55
N SER A 383 -63.63 18.07 28.85
CA SER A 383 -63.15 19.43 28.50
C SER A 383 -63.72 20.51 29.48
N PRO A 384 -63.56 21.85 29.28
CA PRO A 384 -62.35 22.69 29.12
C PRO A 384 -62.35 23.94 30.06
N SER A 385 -61.29 24.78 30.09
CA SER A 385 -61.37 26.28 29.95
C SER A 385 -60.14 27.15 30.33
N ARG A 386 -59.71 27.98 29.35
CA ARG A 386 -59.36 29.43 29.37
C ARG A 386 -58.51 30.14 30.49
N ARG A 387 -57.55 30.94 29.96
CA ARG A 387 -57.09 32.33 30.29
C ARG A 387 -55.85 32.58 31.19
N SER A 388 -54.94 33.40 30.63
CA SER A 388 -53.83 34.19 31.23
C SER A 388 -54.35 35.57 31.76
N PRO A 389 -53.55 36.54 32.33
CA PRO A 389 -52.15 36.91 32.00
C PRO A 389 -51.21 37.40 33.16
N ARG A 390 -50.07 38.01 32.77
CA ARG A 390 -49.03 38.78 33.49
C ARG A 390 -49.56 40.14 34.09
N PRO A 391 -48.83 40.98 34.88
CA PRO A 391 -47.46 41.49 34.65
C PRO A 391 -46.51 41.63 35.88
N ASP A 392 -45.33 42.22 35.63
CA ASP A 392 -44.18 42.56 36.53
C ASP A 392 -44.29 44.03 37.06
N PRO A 393 -43.27 44.70 37.69
CA PRO A 393 -42.12 44.32 38.53
C PRO A 393 -41.99 45.19 39.83
N VAL A 394 -40.83 45.18 40.55
CA VAL A 394 -40.09 46.34 41.16
C VAL A 394 -38.91 45.84 42.07
N GLU A 395 -38.05 46.76 42.53
CA GLU A 395 -36.67 46.58 43.02
C GLU A 395 -36.48 46.32 44.53
N ALA A 396 -35.21 46.00 44.89
CA ALA A 396 -34.44 46.51 46.05
C ALA A 396 -33.98 45.55 47.17
N ASP A 397 -32.74 45.84 47.60
CA ASP A 397 -32.06 45.54 48.87
C ASP A 397 -31.69 44.12 49.34
N SER A 398 -30.71 44.14 50.26
CA SER A 398 -30.06 43.05 51.00
C SER A 398 -30.24 43.35 52.52
N PRO A 399 -29.59 42.69 53.51
CA PRO A 399 -28.69 41.52 53.47
C PRO A 399 -28.94 40.49 54.61
N LYS A 400 -27.99 39.54 54.77
CA LYS A 400 -27.43 39.01 56.05
C LYS A 400 -28.17 37.96 56.92
N ASP A 401 -27.30 37.07 57.42
CA ASP A 401 -27.19 36.43 58.75
C ASP A 401 -28.17 35.34 59.26
N SER A 402 -27.53 34.24 59.73
CA SER A 402 -27.82 33.41 60.90
C SER A 402 -28.70 32.13 60.86
N GLU A 403 -28.03 31.06 61.31
CA GLU A 403 -28.44 29.85 62.06
C GLU A 403 -29.33 30.16 63.31
N PRO A 404 -29.93 29.19 64.07
CA PRO A 404 -29.34 27.87 64.42
C PRO A 404 -30.27 26.66 64.78
N ASP A 405 -29.63 25.61 65.33
CA ASP A 405 -30.07 24.54 66.27
C ASP A 405 -31.11 23.46 65.82
N GLU A 406 -30.78 22.15 65.82
CA GLU A 406 -30.78 21.12 66.91
C GLU A 406 -32.19 20.47 67.16
N ALA A 407 -32.39 19.21 67.62
CA ALA A 407 -31.50 18.17 68.21
C ALA A 407 -32.03 16.71 68.01
N GLU A 408 -31.20 15.71 68.42
CA GLU A 408 -31.56 14.41 69.06
C GLU A 408 -32.33 13.27 68.33
N SER A 409 -32.20 11.96 68.65
CA SER A 409 -31.33 11.22 69.62
C SER A 409 -31.22 9.69 69.34
N LEU A 410 -30.04 9.08 69.63
CA LEU A 410 -29.72 7.77 70.31
C LEU A 410 -30.49 6.45 69.95
N GLU A 411 -30.00 5.20 70.04
CA GLU A 411 -28.76 4.50 70.51
C GLU A 411 -28.67 3.11 69.75
N LYS A 412 -27.95 1.98 70.00
CA LYS A 412 -26.98 1.30 70.94
C LYS A 412 -26.38 0.08 70.14
N SER A 413 -25.49 -0.86 70.53
CA SER A 413 -24.62 -1.16 71.70
C SER A 413 -23.54 -2.24 71.37
N ALA A 414 -22.26 -1.91 71.53
CA ALA A 414 -21.15 -2.64 72.19
C ALA A 414 -20.98 -4.20 72.19
N ALA A 415 -19.77 -4.69 71.84
CA ALA A 415 -18.97 -5.70 72.58
C ALA A 415 -17.58 -5.96 71.93
N GLU A 416 -16.55 -6.18 72.76
CA GLU A 416 -15.14 -6.58 72.49
C GLU A 416 -14.78 -7.76 73.45
N PRO A 417 -13.55 -8.34 73.56
CA PRO A 417 -12.20 -7.87 73.20
C PRO A 417 -11.39 -8.96 72.39
N GLU A 418 -10.07 -9.19 72.39
CA GLU A 418 -8.95 -8.81 73.29
C GLU A 418 -7.55 -8.81 72.59
N ALA A 419 -6.48 -9.03 73.36
CA ALA A 419 -5.06 -8.72 73.11
C ALA A 419 -4.23 -9.94 72.61
N THR A 420 -2.94 -9.86 72.22
CA THR A 420 -1.82 -8.90 72.41
C THR A 420 -0.89 -8.91 71.17
N ALA A 421 0.05 -8.00 70.87
CA ALA A 421 0.42 -6.59 71.18
C ALA A 421 1.74 -6.32 70.37
N ALA A 422 2.64 -5.33 70.52
CA ALA A 422 2.82 -4.16 71.40
C ALA A 422 3.86 -3.17 70.76
N ARG A 423 3.91 -1.91 71.25
CA ARG A 423 4.99 -0.89 71.13
C ARG A 423 5.36 -0.37 69.72
N GLU A 424 4.99 0.88 69.37
CA GLU A 424 5.68 2.18 69.66
C GLU A 424 6.85 2.47 68.67
N ASP A 425 7.02 3.66 68.06
CA ASP A 425 6.28 4.93 68.25
C ASP A 425 6.30 5.91 67.04
N SER A 426 5.22 6.69 66.97
CA SER A 426 4.92 8.03 66.38
C SER A 426 5.69 8.68 65.21
N GLU A 427 4.90 9.26 64.30
CA GLU A 427 5.20 10.26 63.24
C GLU A 427 5.29 11.71 63.83
N PRO A 428 5.67 12.79 63.08
CA PRO A 428 4.70 13.48 62.20
C PRO A 428 5.27 14.25 60.97
N VAL A 429 4.35 14.72 60.11
CA VAL A 429 4.56 15.48 58.86
C VAL A 429 4.67 17.01 59.06
N ALA A 430 5.53 17.70 58.29
CA ALA A 430 5.36 19.11 57.91
C ALA A 430 6.15 19.50 56.64
N VAL A 431 5.60 20.44 55.83
CA VAL A 431 6.26 21.08 54.68
C VAL A 431 6.21 22.60 54.84
N PRO A 432 7.31 23.33 54.58
CA PRO A 432 7.24 24.76 54.25
C PRO A 432 7.96 25.13 52.94
N LEU A 433 7.73 26.34 52.47
CA LEU A 433 8.24 26.88 51.20
C LEU A 433 9.59 27.61 51.36
N VAL A 434 10.30 27.74 50.22
CA VAL A 434 11.43 28.65 49.93
C VAL A 434 11.02 30.11 50.29
N PRO A 435 11.86 30.92 51.00
CA PRO A 435 13.01 31.58 50.33
C PRO A 435 14.30 31.91 51.14
N GLU A 436 15.40 31.91 50.37
CA GLU A 436 16.56 32.83 50.37
C GLU A 436 17.54 33.06 51.56
N ILE A 437 18.82 32.86 51.21
CA ILE A 437 20.05 33.58 51.63
C ILE A 437 20.57 33.39 53.08
N ALA A 438 21.65 32.59 53.17
CA ALA A 438 22.79 32.83 54.06
C ALA A 438 24.10 32.49 53.32
N LEU A 439 25.19 33.21 53.58
CA LEU A 439 26.47 33.12 52.85
C LEU A 439 27.57 32.38 53.63
N GLY A 440 28.37 31.56 52.93
CA GLY A 440 29.66 31.05 53.39
C GLY A 440 29.78 29.52 53.44
N GLY A 441 30.82 28.92 52.83
CA GLY A 441 30.96 27.45 52.84
C GLY A 441 32.15 26.77 52.11
N GLN A 442 32.99 27.50 51.35
CA GLN A 442 34.16 26.96 50.62
C GLN A 442 33.86 25.94 49.46
N PRO A 443 34.82 25.65 48.56
CA PRO A 443 34.50 25.21 47.20
C PRO A 443 34.53 23.69 46.98
N SER A 444 33.49 23.17 46.31
CA SER A 444 33.52 21.87 45.65
C SER A 444 34.22 21.96 44.28
N ALA A 445 34.87 20.85 43.86
CA ALA A 445 35.47 20.73 42.53
C ALA A 445 34.44 20.94 41.39
N PRO A 446 34.86 21.38 40.19
CA PRO A 446 33.95 21.72 39.10
C PRO A 446 33.15 20.50 38.64
N GLN A 447 31.88 20.44 39.05
CA GLN A 447 30.92 19.51 38.48
C GLN A 447 30.67 19.91 37.02
N VAL A 448 31.09 19.04 36.09
CA VAL A 448 30.61 19.11 34.70
C VAL A 448 29.10 18.99 34.74
N PRO A 449 28.33 19.96 34.23
CA PRO A 449 26.88 19.90 34.28
C PRO A 449 26.41 18.71 33.43
N SER A 450 25.85 17.69 34.09
CA SER A 450 25.13 16.63 33.40
C SER A 450 24.02 17.28 32.55
N PRO A 451 23.91 16.96 31.25
CA PRO A 451 22.89 17.56 30.41
C PRO A 451 21.51 17.25 31.00
N PRO A 452 20.55 18.20 30.94
CA PRO A 452 19.20 17.95 31.44
C PRO A 452 18.61 16.72 30.74
N PRO A 453 17.87 15.85 31.44
CA PRO A 453 17.34 14.63 30.87
C PRO A 453 16.51 14.97 29.64
N GLN A 454 16.94 14.48 28.47
CA GLN A 454 16.25 14.75 27.21
C GLN A 454 14.79 14.27 27.35
N PRO A 455 13.80 15.07 26.93
CA PRO A 455 12.39 14.73 27.11
C PRO A 455 12.10 13.46 26.32
N ALA A 456 11.88 12.36 27.05
CA ALA A 456 11.75 11.03 26.48
C ALA A 456 10.75 11.03 25.32
N LEU A 457 11.24 10.66 24.13
CA LEU A 457 10.42 10.55 22.94
C LEU A 457 9.30 9.56 23.24
N ARG A 458 8.03 9.99 23.17
CA ARG A 458 6.89 9.09 23.35
C ARG A 458 6.93 8.02 22.27
N ALA A 459 7.44 6.84 22.62
CA ALA A 459 7.29 5.64 21.83
C ALA A 459 5.79 5.35 21.65
N TYR A 460 5.42 4.92 20.46
CA TYR A 460 4.14 4.27 20.25
C TYR A 460 4.23 2.85 20.80
N ASP A 461 3.16 2.41 21.43
CA ASP A 461 3.00 1.02 21.81
C ASP A 461 2.94 0.14 20.55
N ALA A 462 4.04 -0.56 20.27
CA ALA A 462 4.23 -1.42 19.11
C ALA A 462 3.19 -2.55 19.02
N GLN A 463 2.51 -2.90 20.13
CA GLN A 463 1.49 -3.94 20.16
C GLN A 463 0.15 -3.47 19.61
N ARG A 464 -0.09 -2.15 19.48
CA ARG A 464 -1.40 -1.60 19.06
C ARG A 464 -1.74 -1.81 17.60
N SER A 465 -0.76 -1.82 16.69
CA SER A 465 -1.00 -2.01 15.26
C SER A 465 0.31 -2.27 14.48
N PRO A 466 0.22 -2.91 13.30
CA PRO A 466 1.37 -3.04 12.39
C PRO A 466 1.99 -1.70 11.98
N ALA A 467 1.20 -0.62 11.89
CA ALA A 467 1.69 0.72 11.56
C ALA A 467 2.47 1.36 12.71
N ALA A 468 2.05 1.15 13.96
CA ALA A 468 2.81 1.56 15.15
C ALA A 468 4.14 0.80 15.22
N TRP A 469 4.11 -0.52 15.02
CA TRP A 469 5.32 -1.34 14.94
C TRP A 469 6.29 -0.90 13.83
N GLN A 470 5.78 -0.59 12.63
CA GLN A 470 6.58 -0.04 11.54
C GLN A 470 7.25 1.28 11.91
N TRP A 471 6.56 2.18 12.62
CA TRP A 471 7.14 3.45 13.05
C TRP A 471 8.25 3.27 14.11
N GLU A 472 8.03 2.39 15.10
CA GLU A 472 9.06 2.01 16.08
C GLU A 472 10.30 1.42 15.40
N LEU A 473 10.10 0.51 14.43
CA LEU A 473 11.20 -0.13 13.70
C LEU A 473 11.94 0.85 12.80
N ALA A 474 11.23 1.80 12.17
CA ALA A 474 11.83 2.85 11.34
C ALA A 474 12.75 3.76 12.17
N ARG A 475 12.33 4.18 13.37
CA ARG A 475 13.19 4.97 14.27
C ARG A 475 14.42 4.18 14.71
N TRP A 476 14.23 2.94 15.19
CA TRP A 476 15.34 2.08 15.60
C TRP A 476 16.35 1.89 14.47
N ALA A 477 15.89 1.64 13.24
CA ALA A 477 16.77 1.51 12.08
C ALA A 477 17.47 2.83 11.73
N GLN A 478 16.83 3.99 11.92
CA GLN A 478 17.48 5.29 11.77
C GLN A 478 18.60 5.48 12.80
N GLY A 479 18.37 5.15 14.08
CA GLY A 479 19.37 5.21 15.15
C GLY A 479 20.56 4.28 14.91
N CYS A 480 20.30 3.04 14.49
CA CYS A 480 21.31 2.08 14.01
C CYS A 480 22.17 2.65 12.87
N LEU A 481 21.55 3.28 11.86
CA LEU A 481 22.23 3.85 10.69
C LEU A 481 22.98 5.17 10.97
N GLN A 482 22.58 5.95 11.97
CA GLN A 482 23.14 7.29 12.24
C GLN A 482 24.12 7.30 13.43
N THR A 483 23.86 6.51 14.46
CA THR A 483 24.58 6.57 15.75
C THR A 483 25.02 5.21 16.29
N ALA A 484 24.58 4.11 15.68
CA ALA A 484 24.66 2.75 16.24
C ALA A 484 23.99 2.65 17.62
N GLU A 485 22.70 2.97 17.65
CA GLU A 485 21.87 2.98 18.86
C GLU A 485 21.79 1.59 19.53
N SER A 486 21.97 1.53 20.85
CA SER A 486 21.93 0.29 21.65
C SER A 486 20.54 -0.12 22.14
N THR A 487 19.50 0.68 21.88
CA THR A 487 18.12 0.34 22.27
C THR A 487 17.57 -0.81 21.41
N PRO A 488 16.97 -1.87 21.96
CA PRO A 488 16.53 -3.00 21.16
C PRO A 488 15.40 -2.64 20.16
N PRO A 489 15.27 -3.35 19.03
CA PRO A 489 14.13 -3.18 18.12
C PRO A 489 12.80 -3.50 18.81
N PRO A 490 11.66 -2.98 18.32
CA PRO A 490 10.34 -3.31 18.86
C PRO A 490 10.08 -4.82 18.80
N SER A 491 9.83 -5.41 19.97
CA SER A 491 9.71 -6.86 20.20
C SER A 491 8.41 -7.51 19.70
N ALA A 492 7.46 -6.72 19.20
CA ALA A 492 6.15 -7.17 18.72
C ALA A 492 6.10 -7.31 17.19
N GLY A 493 4.92 -7.66 16.66
CA GLY A 493 4.57 -7.49 15.26
C GLY A 493 5.13 -8.54 14.27
N PRO A 494 4.93 -8.31 12.95
CA PRO A 494 5.17 -9.31 11.90
C PRO A 494 6.59 -9.90 11.85
N LEU A 495 7.61 -9.16 12.28
CA LEU A 495 8.98 -9.67 12.34
C LEU A 495 9.18 -10.70 13.46
N HIS A 496 8.54 -10.50 14.62
CA HIS A 496 8.59 -11.45 15.72
C HIS A 496 7.75 -12.69 15.43
N GLU A 497 6.56 -12.52 14.82
CA GLU A 497 5.76 -13.63 14.26
C GLU A 497 6.56 -14.46 13.26
N LEU A 498 7.32 -13.81 12.36
CA LEU A 498 8.12 -14.48 11.35
C LEU A 498 9.35 -15.18 11.97
N GLY A 499 10.03 -14.50 12.89
CA GLY A 499 11.24 -14.97 13.55
C GLY A 499 10.99 -16.20 14.43
N THR A 500 9.98 -16.15 15.29
CA THR A 500 9.57 -17.30 16.12
C THR A 500 9.16 -18.51 15.27
N ARG A 501 8.31 -18.30 14.26
CA ARG A 501 7.79 -19.36 13.38
C ARG A 501 8.86 -20.01 12.49
N LEU A 502 9.89 -19.26 12.09
CA LEU A 502 11.03 -19.78 11.31
C LEU A 502 12.27 -20.11 12.16
N SER A 503 12.16 -20.06 13.50
CA SER A 503 13.27 -20.31 14.44
C SER A 503 14.53 -19.46 14.15
N LEU A 504 14.34 -18.21 13.73
CA LEU A 504 15.44 -17.29 13.43
C LEU A 504 16.08 -16.75 14.71
N SER A 505 17.42 -16.68 14.75
CA SER A 505 18.15 -16.05 15.85
C SER A 505 17.83 -14.56 16.00
N THR A 506 18.17 -13.99 17.16
CA THR A 506 18.04 -12.54 17.40
C THR A 506 18.86 -11.71 16.39
N ALA A 507 20.02 -12.21 15.95
CA ALA A 507 20.84 -11.58 14.92
C ALA A 507 20.14 -11.62 13.55
N ALA A 508 19.60 -12.76 13.14
CA ALA A 508 18.82 -12.91 11.91
C ALA A 508 17.59 -11.99 11.87
N GLN A 509 16.86 -11.90 12.99
CA GLN A 509 15.71 -11.01 13.13
C GLN A 509 16.13 -9.53 13.01
N ARG A 510 17.22 -9.12 13.67
CA ARG A 510 17.77 -7.75 13.57
C ARG A 510 18.24 -7.40 12.17
N VAL A 511 18.92 -8.32 11.46
CA VAL A 511 19.34 -8.13 10.06
C VAL A 511 18.12 -7.94 9.15
N LEU A 512 17.08 -8.78 9.28
CA LEU A 512 15.85 -8.63 8.50
C LEU A 512 15.11 -7.34 8.82
N GLY A 513 15.01 -6.97 10.11
CA GLY A 513 14.39 -5.72 10.55
C GLY A 513 15.11 -4.49 10.01
N LEU A 514 16.45 -4.47 10.07
CA LEU A 514 17.26 -3.36 9.57
C LEU A 514 17.20 -3.27 8.04
N LEU A 515 17.32 -4.40 7.32
CA LEU A 515 17.16 -4.43 5.86
C LEU A 515 15.76 -3.98 5.44
N TYR A 516 14.71 -4.44 6.12
CA TYR A 516 13.33 -4.02 5.86
C TYR A 516 13.15 -2.52 6.08
N ALA A 517 13.53 -1.99 7.24
CA ALA A 517 13.31 -0.59 7.57
C ALA A 517 14.18 0.36 6.73
N SER A 518 15.46 0.04 6.50
CA SER A 518 16.39 0.88 5.74
C SER A 518 16.05 0.93 4.24
N SER A 519 15.56 -0.18 3.67
CA SER A 519 15.17 -0.23 2.27
C SER A 519 13.72 0.23 2.05
N TRP A 520 12.74 -0.28 2.80
CA TRP A 520 11.29 -0.05 2.56
C TRP A 520 10.70 1.13 3.33
N LEU A 521 11.00 1.29 4.63
CA LEU A 521 10.36 2.34 5.43
C LEU A 521 11.03 3.70 5.22
N LEU A 522 12.35 3.76 5.40
CA LEU A 522 13.20 4.96 5.31
C LEU A 522 13.70 5.28 3.89
N GLY A 523 13.81 4.28 3.01
CA GLY A 523 14.36 4.43 1.65
C GLY A 523 15.87 4.67 1.54
N HIS A 524 16.57 4.91 2.66
CA HIS A 524 17.99 5.26 2.68
C HIS A 524 18.93 4.19 2.06
N ARG A 525 18.54 2.91 2.11
CA ARG A 525 19.34 1.78 1.56
C ARG A 525 18.49 0.89 0.64
N ALA A 526 17.67 1.49 -0.23
CA ALA A 526 16.82 0.76 -1.19
C ALA A 526 17.57 -0.28 -2.04
N ARG A 527 18.81 0.00 -2.45
CA ARG A 527 19.69 -0.92 -3.21
C ARG A 527 20.33 -2.05 -2.37
N GLY A 528 20.03 -2.13 -1.08
CA GLY A 528 20.58 -3.12 -0.15
C GLY A 528 21.85 -2.68 0.58
N MET A 529 22.31 -3.49 1.54
CA MET A 529 23.49 -3.21 2.39
C MET A 529 24.53 -4.32 2.24
N ARG A 530 25.83 -3.97 2.29
CA ARG A 530 26.91 -4.97 2.33
C ARG A 530 26.94 -5.69 3.70
N PRO A 531 27.47 -6.92 3.81
CA PRO A 531 27.55 -7.63 5.10
C PRO A 531 28.25 -6.83 6.21
N VAL A 532 29.37 -6.17 5.89
CA VAL A 532 30.09 -5.30 6.83
C VAL A 532 29.30 -4.03 7.18
N GLU A 533 28.56 -3.45 6.22
CA GLU A 533 27.66 -2.31 6.51
C GLU A 533 26.56 -2.71 7.49
N LEU A 534 26.04 -3.94 7.42
CA LEU A 534 25.06 -4.48 8.36
C LEU A 534 25.65 -4.72 9.75
N ALA A 535 26.83 -5.35 9.85
CA ALA A 535 27.52 -5.56 11.12
C ALA A 535 27.84 -4.22 11.82
N VAL A 536 28.40 -3.25 11.10
CA VAL A 536 28.72 -1.92 11.63
C VAL A 536 27.45 -1.15 12.04
N SER A 537 26.33 -1.31 11.32
CA SER A 537 25.04 -0.69 11.70
C SER A 537 24.36 -1.37 12.89
N LEU A 538 24.76 -2.61 13.24
CA LEU A 538 24.23 -3.40 14.35
C LEU A 538 25.23 -3.54 15.52
N ARG A 539 26.36 -2.83 15.49
CA ARG A 539 27.31 -2.76 16.61
C ARG A 539 26.59 -2.23 17.86
N GLY A 540 26.76 -2.88 19.01
CA GLY A 540 26.01 -2.58 20.23
C GLY A 540 24.60 -3.20 20.29
N GLN A 541 24.14 -3.88 19.23
CA GLN A 541 22.97 -4.76 19.26
C GLN A 541 23.40 -6.23 19.32
N CYS A 542 24.24 -6.63 18.37
CA CYS A 542 24.85 -7.96 18.25
C CYS A 542 26.37 -7.82 18.18
N GLU A 543 27.08 -8.91 18.46
CA GLU A 543 28.47 -9.03 18.10
C GLU A 543 28.61 -9.20 16.57
N GLU A 544 29.68 -8.65 16.00
CA GLU A 544 30.00 -8.78 14.58
C GLU A 544 30.00 -10.24 14.07
N PRO A 545 30.65 -11.23 14.74
CA PRO A 545 30.57 -12.63 14.31
C PRO A 545 29.14 -13.18 14.22
N ASP A 546 28.24 -12.85 15.16
CA ASP A 546 26.86 -13.33 15.12
C ASP A 546 26.13 -12.82 13.87
N VAL A 547 26.32 -11.54 13.53
CA VAL A 547 25.74 -10.93 12.33
C VAL A 547 26.32 -11.58 11.07
N LEU A 548 27.64 -11.77 10.99
CA LEU A 548 28.29 -12.34 9.82
C LEU A 548 27.96 -13.83 9.63
N CYS A 549 27.80 -14.61 10.71
CA CYS A 549 27.36 -16.00 10.65
C CYS A 549 25.96 -16.15 10.03
N GLU A 550 25.02 -15.25 10.35
CA GLU A 550 23.67 -15.25 9.75
C GLU A 550 23.65 -14.80 8.27
N LEU A 551 24.76 -14.27 7.77
CA LEU A 551 24.95 -13.84 6.37
C LEU A 551 25.77 -14.82 5.53
N LEU A 552 26.12 -15.99 6.08
CA LEU A 552 26.77 -17.06 5.32
C LEU A 552 25.75 -17.76 4.36
N PRO A 553 26.18 -18.30 3.21
CA PRO A 553 25.27 -18.99 2.27
C PRO A 553 24.49 -20.18 2.86
N ALA A 554 25.01 -20.79 3.92
CA ALA A 554 24.37 -21.89 4.65
C ALA A 554 23.44 -21.44 5.80
N ALA A 555 23.38 -20.14 6.10
CA ALA A 555 22.60 -19.60 7.22
C ALA A 555 21.08 -19.66 6.97
N PRO A 556 20.23 -19.60 8.03
CA PRO A 556 18.79 -19.50 7.90
C PRO A 556 18.31 -18.42 6.93
N LEU A 557 18.89 -17.22 6.94
CA LEU A 557 18.46 -16.11 6.07
C LEU A 557 18.60 -16.41 4.56
N HIS A 558 19.68 -17.08 4.17
CA HIS A 558 19.92 -17.50 2.79
C HIS A 558 19.21 -18.81 2.45
N THR A 559 19.27 -19.81 3.32
CA THR A 559 18.68 -21.13 3.04
C THR A 559 17.15 -21.10 3.00
N LEU A 560 16.49 -20.25 3.78
CA LEU A 560 15.03 -20.03 3.73
C LEU A 560 14.64 -18.98 2.66
N ASP A 561 15.61 -18.46 1.90
CA ASP A 561 15.50 -17.41 0.89
C ASP A 561 14.70 -16.18 1.36
N LEU A 562 15.12 -15.62 2.51
CA LEU A 562 14.54 -14.38 3.07
C LEU A 562 15.26 -13.14 2.55
N ILE A 563 16.54 -13.28 2.20
CA ILE A 563 17.39 -12.24 1.60
C ILE A 563 18.01 -12.75 0.29
N ALA A 564 18.32 -11.81 -0.62
CA ALA A 564 19.05 -12.07 -1.85
C ALA A 564 20.37 -11.30 -1.85
N GLN A 565 21.43 -11.92 -2.37
CA GLN A 565 22.66 -11.23 -2.72
C GLN A 565 22.56 -10.70 -4.16
N ARG A 566 22.93 -9.44 -4.36
CA ARG A 566 23.04 -8.78 -5.67
C ARG A 566 24.46 -8.93 -6.24
N PRO A 567 24.68 -8.74 -7.56
CA PRO A 567 26.01 -8.84 -8.18
C PRO A 567 27.06 -7.86 -7.63
N ASP A 568 26.63 -6.76 -7.02
CA ASP A 568 27.50 -5.77 -6.33
C ASP A 568 27.84 -6.15 -4.88
N GLY A 569 27.49 -7.37 -4.47
CA GLY A 569 27.69 -7.90 -3.11
C GLY A 569 26.71 -7.37 -2.07
N ARG A 570 25.75 -6.50 -2.43
CA ARG A 570 24.74 -5.99 -1.49
C ARG A 570 23.66 -7.03 -1.23
N LEU A 571 23.22 -7.12 0.03
CA LEU A 571 22.11 -7.93 0.47
C LEU A 571 20.83 -7.09 0.47
N VAL A 572 19.76 -7.64 -0.11
CA VAL A 572 18.40 -7.07 -0.11
C VAL A 572 17.42 -8.06 0.49
N ILE A 573 16.42 -7.56 1.20
CA ILE A 573 15.28 -8.38 1.64
C ILE A 573 14.42 -8.78 0.43
N ARG A 574 13.94 -10.03 0.38
CA ARG A 574 13.05 -10.49 -0.71
C ARG A 574 11.70 -9.74 -0.65
N PRO A 575 11.12 -9.30 -1.79
CA PRO A 575 9.87 -8.53 -1.79
C PRO A 575 8.69 -9.20 -1.07
N ALA A 576 8.54 -10.52 -1.17
CA ALA A 576 7.49 -11.26 -0.47
C ALA A 576 7.64 -11.20 1.06
N VAL A 577 8.87 -11.14 1.58
CA VAL A 577 9.12 -10.96 3.02
C VAL A 577 8.75 -9.53 3.43
N ALA A 578 9.14 -8.53 2.64
CA ALA A 578 8.77 -7.14 2.90
C ALA A 578 7.24 -6.90 2.86
N GLN A 579 6.51 -7.61 1.99
CA GLN A 579 5.05 -7.61 1.96
C GLN A 579 4.46 -8.29 3.21
N ARG A 580 5.00 -9.44 3.65
CA ARG A 580 4.58 -10.09 4.91
C ARG A 580 4.85 -9.19 6.14
N LEU A 581 5.93 -8.42 6.12
CA LEU A 581 6.28 -7.43 7.15
C LEU A 581 5.45 -6.14 7.07
N SER A 582 4.94 -5.74 5.89
CA SER A 582 4.06 -4.56 5.80
C SER A 582 2.69 -4.78 6.45
N GLY A 583 2.36 -6.02 6.82
CA GLY A 583 1.06 -6.40 7.37
C GLY A 583 -0.07 -6.42 6.34
N ALA A 584 0.25 -6.21 5.05
CA ALA A 584 -0.72 -6.34 3.97
C ALA A 584 -1.11 -7.82 3.78
N PRO A 585 -2.41 -8.14 3.58
CA PRO A 585 -2.81 -9.48 3.21
C PRO A 585 -2.27 -9.85 1.82
N ASP A 586 -1.71 -11.05 1.68
CA ASP A 586 -1.34 -11.59 0.37
C ASP A 586 -2.63 -12.03 -0.36
N PRO A 587 -2.98 -11.41 -1.52
CA PRO A 587 -4.26 -11.66 -2.20
C PRO A 587 -4.35 -13.05 -2.85
N GLN A 588 -3.24 -13.80 -2.95
CA GLN A 588 -3.26 -15.17 -3.49
C GLN A 588 -3.34 -16.24 -2.40
N VAL A 589 -3.15 -15.88 -1.12
CA VAL A 589 -3.31 -16.81 0.00
C VAL A 589 -4.79 -16.95 0.34
N GLN A 590 -5.36 -18.12 0.09
CA GLN A 590 -6.71 -18.47 0.54
C GLN A 590 -6.69 -18.83 2.03
N TRP A 591 -7.34 -18.03 2.86
CA TRP A 591 -7.44 -18.28 4.30
C TRP A 591 -8.66 -19.18 4.63
N PRO A 592 -8.55 -20.09 5.63
CA PRO A 592 -9.64 -20.95 6.05
C PRO A 592 -10.70 -20.14 6.81
N GLN A 593 -11.98 -20.49 6.67
CA GLN A 593 -13.07 -19.83 7.40
C GLN A 593 -13.45 -20.52 8.72
N THR A 594 -12.91 -21.71 8.96
CA THR A 594 -13.10 -22.52 10.17
C THR A 594 -11.76 -23.17 10.53
N PRO A 595 -11.31 -23.11 11.80
CA PRO A 595 -10.07 -23.76 12.21
C PRO A 595 -10.22 -25.29 12.29
N SER A 596 -9.08 -25.99 12.27
CA SER A 596 -8.87 -27.44 12.43
C SER A 596 -9.19 -28.35 11.23
N ARG A 597 -8.12 -28.96 10.70
CA ARG A 597 -7.87 -30.42 10.76
C ARG A 597 -6.39 -30.60 11.13
N GLU A 598 -5.83 -31.80 10.99
CA GLU A 598 -4.46 -32.14 11.43
C GLU A 598 -3.38 -31.18 10.91
N VAL A 599 -2.30 -31.04 11.68
CA VAL A 599 -1.12 -30.27 11.27
C VAL A 599 -0.39 -31.02 10.16
N LEU A 600 -0.60 -30.60 8.92
CA LEU A 600 0.15 -31.08 7.76
C LEU A 600 1.63 -30.66 7.90
N VAL A 601 2.47 -31.63 8.22
CA VAL A 601 3.93 -31.51 8.34
C VAL A 601 4.55 -31.31 6.94
N PRO A 602 5.68 -30.57 6.78
CA PRO A 602 6.43 -30.56 5.54
C PRO A 602 6.62 -31.95 4.90
N GLY A 603 6.27 -32.05 3.61
CA GLY A 603 6.18 -33.33 2.91
C GLY A 603 5.22 -33.29 1.72
N LEU A 604 5.32 -34.32 0.87
CA LEU A 604 4.45 -34.50 -0.28
C LEU A 604 3.21 -35.33 0.11
N TYR A 605 2.04 -34.78 -0.18
CA TYR A 605 0.74 -35.41 0.03
C TYR A 605 0.03 -35.61 -1.30
N LEU A 606 -0.70 -36.73 -1.41
CA LEU A 606 -1.47 -37.11 -2.58
C LEU A 606 -2.96 -37.11 -2.23
N LEU A 607 -3.79 -36.50 -3.09
CA LEU A 607 -5.23 -36.50 -2.96
C LEU A 607 -5.86 -36.77 -4.33
N ASP A 608 -6.59 -37.88 -4.43
CA ASP A 608 -7.07 -38.41 -5.70
C ASP A 608 -8.29 -37.60 -6.22
N GLY A 609 -8.29 -37.27 -7.52
CA GLY A 609 -9.37 -36.57 -8.24
C GLY A 609 -9.07 -35.11 -8.61
N PRO A 610 -10.07 -34.36 -9.12
CA PRO A 610 -9.89 -32.96 -9.52
C PRO A 610 -10.08 -31.97 -8.35
N CYS A 611 -9.19 -30.97 -8.25
CA CYS A 611 -9.19 -29.98 -7.17
C CYS A 611 -10.50 -29.18 -7.06
N VAL A 612 -10.90 -28.82 -5.83
CA VAL A 612 -12.02 -27.90 -5.57
C VAL A 612 -11.62 -26.43 -5.79
N THR A 613 -12.62 -25.56 -5.93
CA THR A 613 -12.42 -24.10 -6.08
C THR A 613 -11.92 -23.39 -4.81
N ARG A 614 -12.12 -23.98 -3.62
CA ARG A 614 -11.74 -23.40 -2.32
C ARG A 614 -11.03 -24.41 -1.40
N PRO A 615 -9.85 -24.93 -1.77
CA PRO A 615 -9.13 -25.97 -1.01
C PRO A 615 -8.85 -25.62 0.46
N ALA A 616 -8.69 -24.33 0.80
CA ALA A 616 -8.52 -23.87 2.19
C ALA A 616 -9.66 -24.30 3.14
N ARG A 617 -10.88 -24.51 2.62
CA ARG A 617 -12.00 -25.04 3.42
C ARG A 617 -11.86 -26.53 3.76
N LEU A 618 -11.24 -27.33 2.89
CA LEU A 618 -11.04 -28.77 3.10
C LEU A 618 -9.78 -29.05 3.95
N LEU A 619 -8.73 -28.24 3.74
CA LEU A 619 -7.42 -28.41 4.38
C LEU A 619 -7.29 -27.71 5.74
N GLY A 620 -8.27 -26.86 6.12
CA GLY A 620 -8.28 -26.16 7.42
C GLY A 620 -7.12 -25.19 7.66
N ARG A 621 -6.36 -24.85 6.61
CA ARG A 621 -5.12 -24.08 6.63
C ARG A 621 -5.14 -22.99 5.56
N ALA A 622 -4.21 -22.05 5.66
CA ALA A 622 -3.88 -21.15 4.56
C ALA A 622 -3.44 -21.97 3.34
N VAL A 623 -3.84 -21.58 2.13
CA VAL A 623 -3.48 -22.27 0.89
C VAL A 623 -2.98 -21.30 -0.17
N LEU A 624 -1.84 -21.63 -0.78
CA LEU A 624 -1.44 -21.12 -2.10
C LEU A 624 -1.74 -22.19 -3.14
N ARG A 625 -2.17 -21.81 -4.34
CA ARG A 625 -2.53 -22.74 -5.42
C ARG A 625 -1.70 -22.47 -6.66
N LEU A 626 -1.01 -23.51 -7.14
CA LEU A 626 -0.38 -23.62 -8.45
C LEU A 626 -1.39 -24.31 -9.38
N ASP A 627 -1.96 -23.59 -10.34
CA ASP A 627 -2.99 -24.11 -11.26
C ASP A 627 -2.42 -24.18 -12.69
N GLY A 628 -1.94 -25.36 -13.05
CA GLY A 628 -1.27 -25.67 -14.33
C GLY A 628 -2.13 -25.50 -15.58
N LEU A 629 -3.44 -25.28 -15.42
CA LEU A 629 -4.33 -24.95 -16.52
C LEU A 629 -4.41 -23.45 -16.76
N THR A 630 -4.18 -22.64 -15.73
CA THR A 630 -4.17 -21.16 -15.80
C THR A 630 -2.77 -20.58 -15.97
N GLU A 631 -1.74 -21.25 -15.45
CA GLU A 631 -0.36 -20.78 -15.46
C GLU A 631 0.40 -21.29 -16.69
N PRO A 632 0.99 -20.43 -17.53
CA PRO A 632 1.65 -20.87 -18.75
C PRO A 632 3.02 -21.54 -18.52
N GLN A 633 3.69 -21.25 -17.39
CA GLN A 633 5.03 -21.74 -17.07
C GLN A 633 5.16 -22.12 -15.57
N PRO A 634 4.39 -23.12 -15.09
CA PRO A 634 4.25 -23.42 -13.67
C PRO A 634 5.56 -23.87 -12.99
N HIS A 635 6.50 -24.45 -13.75
CA HIS A 635 7.86 -24.78 -13.30
C HIS A 635 8.66 -23.55 -12.84
N LYS A 636 8.36 -22.35 -13.36
CA LYS A 636 8.97 -21.08 -12.93
C LYS A 636 8.23 -20.43 -11.75
N ALA A 637 6.93 -20.68 -11.64
CA ALA A 637 6.12 -20.19 -10.52
C ALA A 637 6.34 -21.00 -9.23
N LEU A 638 6.52 -22.32 -9.34
CA LEU A 638 6.68 -23.23 -8.21
C LEU A 638 7.75 -22.76 -7.18
N PRO A 639 8.99 -22.37 -7.55
CA PRO A 639 9.94 -21.83 -6.59
C PRO A 639 9.42 -20.60 -5.84
N GLY A 640 8.69 -19.70 -6.52
CA GLY A 640 8.08 -18.52 -5.90
C GLY A 640 6.96 -18.88 -4.92
N LEU A 641 6.11 -19.84 -5.27
CA LEU A 641 5.01 -20.32 -4.44
C LEU A 641 5.49 -21.13 -3.24
N LEU A 642 6.54 -21.97 -3.38
CA LEU A 642 7.15 -22.70 -2.26
C LEU A 642 7.70 -21.74 -1.19
N ARG A 643 8.36 -20.65 -1.62
CA ARG A 643 8.86 -19.61 -0.70
C ARG A 643 7.72 -18.86 -0.01
N ARG A 644 6.66 -18.49 -0.72
CA ARG A 644 5.49 -17.83 -0.10
C ARG A 644 4.69 -18.79 0.81
N ALA A 645 4.62 -20.08 0.48
CA ALA A 645 4.07 -21.10 1.37
C ALA A 645 4.85 -21.14 2.70
N LEU A 646 6.19 -21.14 2.60
CA LEU A 646 7.09 -21.09 3.76
C LEU A 646 6.97 -19.77 4.55
N LEU A 647 6.62 -18.64 3.93
CA LEU A 647 6.39 -17.35 4.60
C LEU A 647 5.03 -17.24 5.31
N HIS A 648 4.02 -17.98 4.87
CA HIS A 648 2.64 -17.88 5.38
C HIS A 648 2.16 -19.09 6.20
N ASP A 649 2.98 -20.14 6.37
CA ASP A 649 2.55 -21.49 6.83
C ASP A 649 1.38 -22.04 6.00
N ALA A 650 1.40 -21.72 4.70
CA ALA A 650 0.36 -22.14 3.77
C ALA A 650 0.71 -23.50 3.15
N VAL A 651 -0.30 -24.33 2.94
CA VAL A 651 -0.19 -25.54 2.13
C VAL A 651 -0.08 -25.12 0.67
N LEU A 652 0.89 -25.67 -0.07
CA LEU A 652 0.92 -25.50 -1.51
C LEU A 652 0.06 -26.57 -2.17
N VAL A 653 -1.04 -26.14 -2.78
CA VAL A 653 -1.90 -27.00 -3.60
C VAL A 653 -1.43 -26.94 -5.05
N ILE A 654 -1.24 -28.09 -5.66
CA ILE A 654 -0.83 -28.25 -7.05
C ILE A 654 -1.95 -28.96 -7.81
N ASP A 655 -2.41 -28.34 -8.90
CA ASP A 655 -3.60 -28.74 -9.66
C ASP A 655 -3.33 -28.69 -11.18
N GLY A 656 -3.89 -29.64 -11.92
CA GLY A 656 -3.93 -29.65 -13.39
C GLY A 656 -2.59 -29.64 -14.14
N LEU A 657 -1.48 -30.05 -13.53
CA LEU A 657 -0.16 -30.04 -14.19
C LEU A 657 0.02 -31.20 -15.17
N CYS A 658 0.55 -30.90 -16.36
CA CYS A 658 0.96 -31.90 -17.35
C CYS A 658 1.93 -32.93 -16.73
N GLY A 659 1.70 -34.22 -16.99
CA GLY A 659 2.50 -35.31 -16.44
C GLY A 659 2.09 -35.72 -15.01
N LEU A 660 1.87 -34.77 -14.10
CA LEU A 660 1.51 -35.05 -12.71
C LEU A 660 0.01 -35.35 -12.52
N SER A 661 -0.87 -34.63 -13.22
CA SER A 661 -2.31 -34.90 -13.25
C SER A 661 -2.70 -35.82 -14.42
N TYR A 662 -1.82 -36.03 -15.41
CA TYR A 662 -2.04 -36.94 -16.53
C TYR A 662 -0.70 -37.43 -17.13
N PRO A 663 -0.15 -38.58 -16.70
CA PRO A 663 1.15 -39.07 -17.17
C PRO A 663 1.14 -39.45 -18.65
N ALA A 664 0.01 -39.95 -19.18
CA ALA A 664 -0.14 -40.40 -20.56
C ALA A 664 -0.11 -39.28 -21.61
N PHE A 665 -0.29 -38.01 -21.20
CA PHE A 665 -0.33 -36.85 -22.11
C PHE A 665 0.58 -35.70 -21.64
N GLY A 666 1.54 -35.98 -20.75
CA GLY A 666 2.48 -34.99 -20.24
C GLY A 666 3.73 -34.85 -21.11
N ALA A 667 4.23 -33.62 -21.26
CA ALA A 667 5.58 -33.39 -21.79
C ALA A 667 6.61 -33.79 -20.71
N PRO A 668 7.53 -34.74 -20.97
CA PRO A 668 8.41 -35.29 -19.93
C PRO A 668 9.43 -34.27 -19.40
N THR A 669 9.78 -33.26 -20.19
CA THR A 669 10.72 -32.19 -19.83
C THR A 669 10.26 -31.39 -18.60
N VAL A 670 8.97 -31.03 -18.54
CA VAL A 670 8.41 -30.26 -17.42
C VAL A 670 8.42 -31.09 -16.14
N LEU A 671 8.18 -32.41 -16.23
CA LEU A 671 8.25 -33.31 -15.08
C LEU A 671 9.67 -33.38 -14.50
N SER A 672 10.71 -33.50 -15.34
CA SER A 672 12.11 -33.52 -14.87
C SER A 672 12.56 -32.23 -14.16
N GLU A 673 11.99 -31.07 -14.48
CA GLU A 673 12.28 -29.80 -13.78
C GLU A 673 11.54 -29.66 -12.43
N LEU A 674 10.40 -30.32 -12.29
CA LEU A 674 9.57 -30.30 -11.09
C LEU A 674 10.00 -31.33 -10.04
N LEU A 675 10.41 -32.54 -10.46
CA LEU A 675 10.76 -33.65 -9.57
C LEU A 675 11.76 -33.26 -8.45
N PRO A 676 12.88 -32.54 -8.70
CA PRO A 676 13.81 -32.13 -7.64
C PRO A 676 13.19 -31.21 -6.58
N GLN A 677 12.16 -30.44 -6.95
CA GLN A 677 11.47 -29.50 -6.06
C GLN A 677 10.40 -30.20 -5.20
N LEU A 678 9.90 -31.34 -5.65
CA LEU A 678 8.84 -32.13 -5.00
C LEU A 678 9.37 -33.29 -4.15
N ALA A 679 10.64 -33.69 -4.33
CA ALA A 679 11.24 -34.82 -3.62
C ALA A 679 11.50 -34.59 -2.12
N ALA A 680 11.82 -33.36 -1.72
CA ALA A 680 12.12 -33.01 -0.32
C ALA A 680 11.56 -31.62 0.05
N PRO A 681 10.21 -31.44 0.05
CA PRO A 681 9.61 -30.12 0.19
C PRO A 681 9.61 -29.63 1.65
N ARG A 682 10.01 -28.38 1.86
CA ARG A 682 10.05 -27.73 3.19
C ARG A 682 8.70 -27.18 3.67
N VAL A 683 7.65 -27.45 2.92
CA VAL A 683 6.25 -27.07 3.20
C VAL A 683 5.36 -28.27 2.90
N PRO A 684 4.16 -28.38 3.50
CA PRO A 684 3.19 -29.36 3.04
C PRO A 684 2.74 -29.02 1.61
N ILE A 685 2.97 -29.95 0.68
CA ILE A 685 2.48 -29.87 -0.71
C ILE A 685 1.37 -30.91 -0.89
N VAL A 686 0.21 -30.50 -1.41
CA VAL A 686 -0.87 -31.40 -1.82
C VAL A 686 -0.94 -31.43 -3.34
N LEU A 687 -0.62 -32.58 -3.93
CA LEU A 687 -0.90 -32.85 -5.34
C LEU A 687 -2.35 -33.33 -5.47
N TRP A 688 -3.19 -32.54 -6.16
CA TRP A 688 -4.46 -33.03 -6.68
C TRP A 688 -4.20 -33.70 -8.04
N ALA A 689 -4.24 -35.02 -8.04
CA ALA A 689 -3.82 -35.86 -9.16
C ALA A 689 -4.85 -36.95 -9.43
N MET A 690 -4.80 -37.55 -10.63
CA MET A 690 -5.65 -38.69 -10.94
C MET A 690 -5.09 -39.97 -10.30
N PRO A 691 -5.92 -41.00 -10.06
CA PRO A 691 -5.45 -42.30 -9.60
C PRO A 691 -4.26 -42.80 -10.42
N ASP A 692 -3.30 -43.41 -9.74
CA ASP A 692 -2.03 -43.95 -10.26
C ASP A 692 -1.05 -42.92 -10.89
N ALA A 693 -1.43 -41.65 -11.07
CA ALA A 693 -0.57 -40.65 -11.72
C ALA A 693 0.72 -40.35 -10.92
N ALA A 694 0.65 -40.35 -9.59
CA ALA A 694 1.84 -40.22 -8.73
C ALA A 694 2.77 -41.45 -8.82
N ALA A 695 2.20 -42.65 -8.94
CA ALA A 695 2.97 -43.89 -9.12
C ALA A 695 3.67 -43.92 -10.48
N ALA A 696 2.95 -43.53 -11.55
CA ALA A 696 3.49 -43.43 -12.91
C ALA A 696 4.59 -42.35 -13.06
N THR A 697 4.68 -41.40 -12.14
CA THR A 697 5.71 -40.35 -12.12
C THR A 697 6.82 -40.59 -11.08
N GLY A 698 6.78 -41.72 -10.36
CA GLY A 698 7.78 -42.08 -9.34
C GLY A 698 7.71 -41.25 -8.04
N LEU A 699 6.63 -40.50 -7.82
CA LEU A 699 6.48 -39.61 -6.66
C LEU A 699 5.87 -40.34 -5.45
N GLY A 700 6.74 -40.73 -4.52
CA GLY A 700 6.34 -41.22 -3.20
C GLY A 700 5.78 -40.10 -2.32
N GLY A 701 4.45 -40.02 -2.22
CA GLY A 701 3.75 -39.08 -1.32
C GLY A 701 2.77 -39.79 -0.38
N ARG A 702 2.44 -39.15 0.74
CA ARG A 702 1.47 -39.65 1.72
C ARG A 702 0.05 -39.46 1.16
N LYS A 703 -0.74 -40.53 1.00
CA LYS A 703 -2.18 -40.36 0.72
C LYS A 703 -2.84 -39.64 1.88
N LEU A 704 -3.55 -38.55 1.60
CA LEU A 704 -4.52 -38.00 2.54
C LEU A 704 -5.72 -38.95 2.61
N SER A 705 -6.17 -39.28 3.82
CA SER A 705 -7.39 -40.06 4.05
C SER A 705 -8.58 -39.40 3.34
N GLU A 706 -9.49 -40.21 2.78
CA GLU A 706 -10.59 -39.77 1.91
C GLU A 706 -11.39 -38.58 2.48
N LEU A 707 -10.98 -37.38 2.08
CA LEU A 707 -11.80 -36.19 2.22
C LEU A 707 -12.94 -36.36 1.21
N ILE A 708 -14.14 -36.72 1.69
CA ILE A 708 -15.32 -36.82 0.84
C ILE A 708 -15.54 -35.43 0.22
N ILE A 709 -15.17 -35.27 -1.06
CA ILE A 709 -15.24 -34.00 -1.77
C ILE A 709 -16.69 -33.74 -2.17
N VAL A 710 -17.49 -33.29 -1.20
CA VAL A 710 -18.86 -32.82 -1.46
C VAL A 710 -18.78 -31.53 -2.28
N ARG A 711 -19.24 -31.60 -3.53
CA ARG A 711 -19.17 -30.51 -4.51
C ARG A 711 -20.40 -29.61 -4.44
N ASP A 712 -20.52 -28.89 -3.33
CA ASP A 712 -21.63 -27.96 -3.10
C ASP A 712 -21.51 -26.69 -3.95
N GLY A 713 -22.04 -26.72 -5.17
CA GLY A 713 -22.19 -25.53 -6.02
C GLY A 713 -22.79 -25.79 -7.41
N PRO A 714 -23.31 -24.75 -8.07
CA PRO A 714 -23.54 -24.80 -9.51
C PRO A 714 -22.22 -24.76 -10.29
N ALA A 715 -22.19 -25.39 -11.46
CA ALA A 715 -21.10 -25.20 -12.43
C ALA A 715 -20.96 -23.70 -12.79
N PRO A 716 -19.74 -23.19 -13.01
CA PRO A 716 -19.52 -21.77 -13.26
C PRO A 716 -20.09 -21.33 -14.62
N GLY A 717 -20.53 -20.07 -14.71
CA GLY A 717 -21.08 -19.49 -15.94
C GLY A 717 -20.07 -19.31 -17.09
N TYR A 718 -18.78 -19.48 -16.78
CA TYR A 718 -17.61 -19.40 -17.65
C TYR A 718 -16.60 -20.49 -17.21
N PRO A 719 -15.75 -21.03 -18.09
CA PRO A 719 -14.77 -22.05 -17.71
C PRO A 719 -13.72 -21.48 -16.75
N SER A 720 -13.21 -22.32 -15.84
CA SER A 720 -12.21 -21.90 -14.83
C SER A 720 -10.79 -21.69 -15.36
N SER A 721 -10.56 -21.96 -16.65
CA SER A 721 -9.35 -21.53 -17.36
C SER A 721 -9.62 -21.32 -18.86
N ALA A 722 -8.62 -20.79 -19.57
CA ALA A 722 -8.58 -20.72 -21.02
C ALA A 722 -8.73 -22.11 -21.66
N LEU A 723 -9.50 -22.17 -22.75
CA LEU A 723 -9.75 -23.41 -23.48
C LEU A 723 -8.56 -23.77 -24.38
N PRO A 724 -8.20 -25.07 -24.49
CA PRO A 724 -7.17 -25.50 -25.43
C PRO A 724 -7.66 -25.41 -26.89
N PRO A 725 -6.76 -25.34 -27.89
CA PRO A 725 -7.13 -25.24 -29.29
C PRO A 725 -8.07 -26.35 -29.76
N GLY A 726 -9.11 -25.96 -30.52
CA GLY A 726 -10.15 -26.88 -30.99
C GLY A 726 -11.27 -27.16 -29.98
N VAL A 727 -11.30 -26.46 -28.83
CA VAL A 727 -12.34 -26.65 -27.79
C VAL A 727 -13.14 -25.37 -27.56
N LEU A 728 -14.47 -25.51 -27.47
CA LEU A 728 -15.43 -24.42 -27.28
C LEU A 728 -16.22 -24.60 -25.98
N PHE A 729 -16.69 -23.52 -25.36
CA PHE A 729 -17.55 -23.55 -24.17
C PHE A 729 -18.99 -23.16 -24.52
N ARG A 730 -19.95 -23.99 -24.09
CA ARG A 730 -21.39 -23.78 -24.26
C ARG A 730 -22.00 -23.49 -22.87
N PRO A 731 -22.46 -22.25 -22.59
CA PRO A 731 -22.86 -21.82 -21.25
C PRO A 731 -24.21 -22.41 -20.79
N PRO A 732 -24.48 -22.44 -19.46
CA PRO A 732 -25.68 -23.02 -18.89
C PRO A 732 -26.95 -22.19 -19.18
N ALA A 733 -27.69 -22.55 -20.23
CA ALA A 733 -28.93 -21.86 -20.57
C ALA A 733 -30.07 -22.16 -19.57
N PRO A 734 -30.92 -21.17 -19.19
CA PRO A 734 -32.07 -21.40 -18.31
C PRO A 734 -33.11 -22.34 -18.94
N ALA A 735 -33.19 -22.38 -20.27
CA ALA A 735 -34.09 -23.24 -21.05
C ALA A 735 -33.46 -24.59 -21.50
N ALA A 736 -32.33 -25.02 -20.91
CA ALA A 736 -31.56 -26.20 -21.32
C ALA A 736 -32.22 -27.58 -21.06
N LYS A 737 -33.54 -27.74 -21.24
CA LYS A 737 -34.17 -29.05 -21.49
C LYS A 737 -33.93 -29.55 -22.91
N ALA A 738 -33.50 -28.69 -23.83
CA ALA A 738 -33.39 -28.95 -25.27
C ALA A 738 -31.93 -29.11 -25.78
N ALA A 739 -30.98 -29.43 -24.89
CA ALA A 739 -29.61 -29.77 -25.29
C ALA A 739 -29.46 -31.24 -25.74
N ALA A 740 -30.43 -32.09 -25.39
CA ALA A 740 -30.65 -33.34 -26.10
C ALA A 740 -31.24 -33.04 -27.48
N SER A 741 -30.49 -33.37 -28.53
CA SER A 741 -31.00 -33.38 -29.90
C SER A 741 -32.17 -34.35 -30.01
N VAL A 742 -33.28 -33.92 -30.61
CA VAL A 742 -34.45 -34.79 -30.90
C VAL A 742 -34.16 -35.74 -32.08
N ARG A 743 -33.04 -35.56 -32.80
CA ARG A 743 -32.49 -36.61 -33.68
C ARG A 743 -31.71 -37.61 -32.84
N ALA A 744 -32.12 -38.87 -32.90
CA ALA A 744 -31.35 -39.99 -32.37
C ALA A 744 -29.92 -39.97 -32.96
N SER A 745 -28.95 -39.92 -32.07
CA SER A 745 -27.52 -40.02 -32.36
C SER A 745 -26.92 -40.73 -31.15
N GLY A 746 -26.22 -41.84 -31.36
CA GLY A 746 -25.94 -42.83 -30.32
C GLY A 746 -25.23 -42.23 -29.10
N GLN A 747 -25.56 -42.70 -27.89
CA GLN A 747 -25.12 -42.07 -26.64
C GLN A 747 -24.07 -42.89 -25.86
N LEU A 748 -23.20 -42.15 -25.16
CA LEU A 748 -22.47 -42.57 -23.96
C LEU A 748 -23.04 -41.76 -22.78
N ILE A 749 -23.24 -42.40 -21.61
CA ILE A 749 -23.82 -41.75 -20.42
C ILE A 749 -23.35 -42.50 -19.16
N VAL A 750 -22.98 -41.76 -18.10
CA VAL A 750 -23.11 -42.17 -16.69
C VAL A 750 -23.48 -40.92 -15.87
N HIS A 751 -24.42 -41.01 -14.92
CA HIS A 751 -24.98 -39.88 -14.12
C HIS A 751 -25.54 -40.41 -12.78
N GLN A 752 -25.71 -39.66 -11.68
CA GLN A 752 -25.51 -38.23 -11.35
C GLN A 752 -24.62 -38.08 -10.09
N SER A 753 -24.32 -36.87 -9.60
CA SER A 753 -25.15 -36.30 -8.51
C SER A 753 -25.15 -34.76 -8.36
N ALA A 754 -24.98 -33.98 -9.44
CA ALA A 754 -25.24 -32.52 -9.42
C ALA A 754 -25.44 -31.91 -10.84
N ASP A 755 -26.48 -32.30 -11.58
CA ASP A 755 -26.74 -31.77 -12.93
C ASP A 755 -26.86 -30.23 -12.97
N ARG A 756 -26.03 -29.57 -13.81
CA ARG A 756 -25.96 -28.11 -13.94
C ARG A 756 -25.32 -27.53 -15.22
N ARG A 757 -25.66 -28.13 -16.38
CA ARG A 757 -25.89 -27.43 -17.68
C ARG A 757 -24.72 -26.76 -18.46
N ALA A 758 -23.51 -26.62 -17.96
CA ALA A 758 -22.36 -26.13 -18.75
C ALA A 758 -21.72 -27.27 -19.57
N ALA A 759 -21.13 -26.98 -20.74
CA ALA A 759 -20.44 -27.99 -21.56
C ALA A 759 -19.18 -27.49 -22.26
N LEU A 760 -18.19 -28.38 -22.40
CA LEU A 760 -16.98 -28.22 -23.21
C LEU A 760 -17.07 -29.09 -24.46
N VAL A 761 -16.97 -28.46 -25.63
CA VAL A 761 -17.18 -29.08 -26.93
C VAL A 761 -15.84 -29.26 -27.64
N LEU A 762 -15.44 -30.51 -27.83
CA LEU A 762 -14.28 -30.94 -28.60
C LEU A 762 -14.64 -30.95 -30.09
N GLY A 763 -14.06 -30.03 -30.86
CA GLY A 763 -14.18 -29.98 -32.31
C GLY A 763 -13.24 -30.95 -33.04
N PRO A 764 -13.37 -31.10 -34.37
CA PRO A 764 -12.58 -32.05 -35.15
C PRO A 764 -11.07 -31.72 -35.21
N SER A 765 -10.67 -30.49 -34.88
CA SER A 765 -9.28 -30.02 -34.83
C SER A 765 -8.60 -30.19 -33.46
N ALA A 766 -9.31 -30.61 -32.41
CA ALA A 766 -8.72 -30.81 -31.10
C ALA A 766 -7.74 -32.01 -31.10
N ASN A 767 -6.56 -31.81 -30.50
CA ASN A 767 -5.51 -32.83 -30.38
C ASN A 767 -5.61 -33.61 -29.04
N ALA A 768 -4.74 -34.60 -28.84
CA ALA A 768 -4.74 -35.44 -27.63
C ALA A 768 -4.63 -34.64 -26.32
N GLU A 769 -3.78 -33.60 -26.30
CA GLU A 769 -3.62 -32.72 -25.14
C GLU A 769 -4.88 -31.88 -24.88
N ALA A 770 -5.54 -31.37 -25.94
CA ALA A 770 -6.78 -30.63 -25.83
C ALA A 770 -7.92 -31.49 -25.25
N TYR A 771 -8.00 -32.77 -25.63
CA TYR A 771 -8.96 -33.71 -25.03
C TYR A 771 -8.66 -33.91 -23.53
N ALA A 772 -7.40 -34.14 -23.16
CA ALA A 772 -7.00 -34.35 -21.77
C ALA A 772 -7.27 -33.10 -20.89
N ARG A 773 -6.85 -31.91 -21.35
CA ARG A 773 -7.11 -30.64 -20.67
C ARG A 773 -8.60 -30.33 -20.56
N ALA A 774 -9.38 -30.53 -21.63
CA ALA A 774 -10.82 -30.27 -21.61
C ALA A 774 -11.59 -31.27 -20.73
N ALA A 775 -11.21 -32.55 -20.72
CA ALA A 775 -11.76 -33.54 -19.81
C ALA A 775 -11.42 -33.20 -18.35
N TYR A 776 -10.20 -32.77 -18.05
CA TYR A 776 -9.84 -32.33 -16.70
C TYR A 776 -10.62 -31.07 -16.27
N LEU A 777 -10.77 -30.08 -17.17
CA LEU A 777 -11.60 -28.89 -16.90
C LEU A 777 -13.09 -29.26 -16.68
N ALA A 778 -13.65 -30.16 -17.50
CA ALA A 778 -15.00 -30.68 -17.31
C ALA A 778 -15.15 -31.37 -15.93
N ALA A 779 -14.17 -32.22 -15.58
CA ALA A 779 -14.10 -32.90 -14.30
C ALA A 779 -13.92 -31.94 -13.12
N ARG A 780 -13.25 -30.79 -13.30
CA ARG A 780 -13.02 -29.77 -12.26
C ARG A 780 -14.24 -28.87 -12.05
N ASP A 781 -14.81 -28.39 -13.15
CA ASP A 781 -15.88 -27.37 -13.14
C ASP A 781 -17.28 -27.97 -13.01
N GLY A 782 -17.43 -29.30 -13.16
CA GLY A 782 -18.74 -29.97 -13.16
C GLY A 782 -19.51 -29.80 -14.48
N ALA A 783 -18.78 -29.65 -15.59
CA ALA A 783 -19.34 -29.49 -16.93
C ALA A 783 -19.40 -30.83 -17.70
N LEU A 784 -20.24 -30.89 -18.73
CA LEU A 784 -20.28 -32.02 -19.67
C LEU A 784 -19.12 -31.92 -20.67
N LEU A 785 -18.55 -33.05 -21.10
CA LEU A 785 -17.67 -33.11 -22.25
C LEU A 785 -18.47 -33.58 -23.47
N VAL A 786 -18.39 -32.86 -24.58
CA VAL A 786 -19.14 -33.14 -25.81
C VAL A 786 -18.16 -33.27 -26.97
N LEU A 787 -18.34 -34.26 -27.83
CA LEU A 787 -17.53 -34.50 -29.02
C LEU A 787 -18.34 -34.17 -30.27
N GLU A 788 -18.04 -33.05 -30.92
CA GLU A 788 -18.58 -32.67 -32.24
C GLU A 788 -17.59 -33.13 -33.34
N ALA A 789 -17.18 -34.42 -33.29
CA ALA A 789 -16.23 -35.05 -34.21
C ALA A 789 -16.38 -36.59 -34.25
N GLU A 790 -16.00 -37.22 -35.37
CA GLU A 790 -16.08 -38.67 -35.55
C GLU A 790 -15.17 -39.47 -34.60
N LEU A 791 -15.69 -40.58 -34.06
CA LEU A 791 -14.98 -41.52 -33.19
C LEU A 791 -14.04 -42.45 -33.98
N THR A 792 -12.95 -41.88 -34.49
CA THR A 792 -11.85 -42.65 -35.07
C THR A 792 -11.14 -43.50 -33.99
N PRO A 793 -10.50 -44.64 -34.34
CA PRO A 793 -9.81 -45.51 -33.37
C PRO A 793 -8.88 -44.80 -32.36
N PRO A 794 -8.02 -43.82 -32.73
CA PRO A 794 -7.19 -43.11 -31.75
C PRO A 794 -8.00 -42.21 -30.80
N ARG A 795 -9.11 -41.61 -31.25
CA ARG A 795 -10.02 -40.84 -30.37
C ARG A 795 -10.76 -41.75 -29.40
N THR A 796 -11.22 -42.90 -29.90
CA THR A 796 -11.87 -43.96 -29.11
C THR A 796 -10.97 -44.44 -27.98
N ALA A 797 -9.72 -44.82 -28.28
CA ALA A 797 -8.76 -45.27 -27.28
C ALA A 797 -8.45 -44.19 -26.23
N LEU A 798 -8.31 -42.92 -26.68
CA LEU A 798 -8.04 -41.79 -25.80
C LEU A 798 -9.23 -41.46 -24.88
N LEU A 799 -10.46 -41.49 -25.37
CA LEU A 799 -11.67 -41.29 -24.57
C LEU A 799 -11.88 -42.43 -23.57
N ALA A 800 -11.60 -43.68 -23.96
CA ALA A 800 -11.65 -44.83 -23.06
C ALA A 800 -10.60 -44.75 -21.93
N LEU A 801 -9.45 -44.12 -22.18
CA LEU A 801 -8.44 -43.82 -21.14
C LEU A 801 -8.95 -42.73 -20.19
N LEU A 802 -9.49 -41.62 -20.71
CA LEU A 802 -10.01 -40.53 -19.89
C LEU A 802 -11.19 -40.96 -19.00
N LEU A 803 -12.12 -41.76 -19.54
CA LEU A 803 -13.28 -42.29 -18.80
C LEU A 803 -12.92 -43.28 -17.67
N ARG A 804 -11.71 -43.87 -17.69
CA ARG A 804 -11.20 -44.71 -16.60
C ARG A 804 -10.61 -43.90 -15.44
N GLN A 805 -10.22 -42.66 -15.71
CA GLN A 805 -9.51 -41.81 -14.74
C GLN A 805 -10.42 -40.72 -14.18
N LEU A 806 -11.14 -40.01 -15.04
CA LEU A 806 -11.89 -38.80 -14.70
C LEU A 806 -13.39 -39.08 -14.52
N PRO A 807 -14.04 -38.52 -13.48
CA PRO A 807 -15.50 -38.57 -13.32
C PRO A 807 -16.17 -37.56 -14.27
N VAL A 808 -16.17 -37.86 -15.58
CA VAL A 808 -16.74 -37.01 -16.64
C VAL A 808 -17.82 -37.73 -17.43
N VAL A 809 -18.83 -36.97 -17.84
CA VAL A 809 -19.87 -37.44 -18.75
C VAL A 809 -19.49 -37.01 -20.17
N VAL A 810 -19.42 -37.99 -21.08
CA VAL A 810 -19.00 -37.78 -22.48
C VAL A 810 -20.18 -38.02 -23.41
N SER A 811 -20.63 -37.00 -24.12
CA SER A 811 -21.58 -37.15 -25.23
C SER A 811 -20.82 -37.16 -26.55
N ALA A 812 -20.92 -38.23 -27.33
CA ALA A 812 -20.20 -38.42 -28.60
C ALA A 812 -21.05 -39.27 -29.56
N THR A 813 -20.84 -39.18 -30.86
CA THR A 813 -21.62 -39.95 -31.86
C THR A 813 -20.80 -41.08 -32.49
N PRO A 814 -21.32 -42.34 -32.54
CA PRO A 814 -20.66 -43.46 -33.21
C PRO A 814 -20.41 -43.19 -34.71
N PRO A 815 -19.32 -43.73 -35.30
CA PRO A 815 -18.78 -43.29 -36.60
C PRO A 815 -19.63 -43.69 -37.82
N GLY A 816 -20.66 -44.54 -37.64
CA GLY A 816 -21.57 -44.95 -38.70
C GLY A 816 -23.06 -44.68 -38.39
N GLY A 817 -23.34 -43.72 -37.50
CA GLY A 817 -24.72 -43.34 -37.12
C GLY A 817 -25.27 -44.10 -35.91
N ALA A 818 -26.45 -43.66 -35.44
CA ALA A 818 -27.01 -44.05 -34.14
C ALA A 818 -27.18 -45.56 -33.94
N ASP A 819 -27.46 -46.28 -35.02
CA ASP A 819 -27.85 -47.70 -35.00
C ASP A 819 -26.64 -48.65 -35.08
N GLN A 820 -25.41 -48.13 -35.08
CA GLN A 820 -24.18 -48.95 -35.08
C GLN A 820 -23.62 -49.18 -33.67
N PRO A 821 -23.06 -50.38 -33.38
CA PRO A 821 -22.56 -50.74 -32.07
C PRO A 821 -21.31 -49.95 -31.68
N TRP A 822 -21.24 -49.56 -30.41
CA TRP A 822 -20.08 -48.85 -29.84
C TRP A 822 -18.75 -49.60 -30.04
N PRO A 823 -17.64 -48.88 -30.32
CA PRO A 823 -16.29 -49.44 -30.31
C PRO A 823 -15.96 -50.16 -29.00
N LEU A 824 -15.19 -51.24 -29.09
CA LEU A 824 -14.96 -52.22 -28.01
C LEU A 824 -14.43 -51.57 -26.72
N GLU A 825 -13.57 -50.56 -26.85
CA GLU A 825 -12.89 -49.85 -25.77
C GLU A 825 -13.86 -48.98 -24.96
N LEU A 826 -14.94 -48.51 -25.58
CA LEU A 826 -15.94 -47.60 -25.00
C LEU A 826 -17.19 -48.33 -24.47
N ARG A 827 -17.42 -49.60 -24.86
CA ARG A 827 -18.54 -50.41 -24.37
C ARG A 827 -18.70 -50.47 -22.84
N PRO A 828 -17.63 -50.51 -22.01
CA PRO A 828 -17.77 -50.48 -20.55
C PRO A 828 -18.41 -49.20 -19.97
N PHE A 829 -18.48 -48.12 -20.77
CA PHE A 829 -19.04 -46.82 -20.39
C PHE A 829 -20.36 -46.50 -21.13
N ALA A 830 -20.81 -47.40 -22.00
CA ALA A 830 -22.08 -47.29 -22.71
C ALA A 830 -23.20 -47.92 -21.86
N HIS A 831 -23.96 -47.09 -21.17
CA HIS A 831 -25.32 -47.47 -20.78
C HIS A 831 -26.17 -47.72 -22.04
N ALA A 832 -27.01 -48.75 -21.97
CA ALA A 832 -28.02 -49.11 -22.96
C ALA A 832 -29.39 -48.57 -22.53
#